data_AF-A0A836WFD6-F1
#
_entry.id   AF-A0A836WFD6-F1
#
_cell.length_a   1.000
_cell.length_b   1.000
_cell.length_c   1.000
_cell.angle_alpha   90.00
_cell.angle_beta   90.00
_cell.angle_gamma   90.00
#
_symmetry.space_group_name_H-M   'P 1'
#
loop_
_entity.id
_entity.type
_entity.pdbx_description
1 polymer ?
#
loop_
_entity_poly.entity_id
_entity_poly.type
_entity_poly.pdbx_seq_one_letter_code
_entity_poly.pdbx_strand_id
1 'polypeptide(L)'
;MSITNDIKTAIYQIYQCICKPITFTESIDSLDKMSEMKLLFKLSLFSFIISIVIVGIVRTILLNFGYPADWFEILLRILLFIAMGIALGIVWNIVKITEEGIALGIAWGIIWGIIWGIIWDITEEGIALGIALGIALGITGSFVERSFVFYSIAGSIKRGITFCTALSIALGIMFGIVPSIVLGIAFLFSYFRFFYILPHMIQYLRVKISEHEPFSLFRNSPIYWDELILVPLPFLSNFLVTLAQANRREGLSEIEFISSSRPFQRKAAFSALTEITIEDLSRFKSIEAIADVSGNVSFLSVSDLSNEFSNVVRKIDDISTNAKRFIDSSSNYNKLRTLTALANDVDKFKKTLIATKGPVGYKFLPVTKTWSQIIEEETNKLTELKQDAYEEIPNPYIFGSPVRPDESRLFVGRQDIIREIESNLANIFQKPTLFLHGRRRVGKSSVLINLPRFLGKRYLSVYIDCQDPRTTESPSSFCYTLSKSTSNSLQDRGFTLEYPLFEVFQKNPFTILGNWFDEIEKTLETEDRLLLLALDEYEKLEESILRGNLSIEILDQLRNIIQHRKHFVVLITGSKELNELELNWSDYLISARTIKLGYLSKDEARTLITNPIDDFSLNYEGGENGEVVNKIIDVTSCQPYLVQALCFDLVNYLNSQHRKEARMDDIDVAIRKVLVSAENYFYYIWDSECSEKEKEILKRLVSNLSLKGDEEEINSLIRRDIIEKLNENFEFKVELMKKWIEKI
;
A
#
# COMPACT_ATOMS: atom_id res chain seq x y z
N MET A 1 17.91 37.23 -49.88
CA MET A 1 17.67 37.11 -48.42
C MET A 1 16.78 35.92 -48.05
N SER A 2 15.78 35.49 -48.85
CA SER A 2 14.91 34.35 -48.48
C SER A 2 15.62 32.98 -48.54
N ILE A 3 16.43 32.70 -49.56
CA ILE A 3 17.15 31.41 -49.69
C ILE A 3 18.09 31.14 -48.50
N THR A 4 18.80 32.16 -48.01
CA THR A 4 19.71 32.03 -46.88
C THR A 4 18.97 31.74 -45.57
N ASN A 5 17.75 32.28 -45.42
CA ASN A 5 16.90 32.02 -44.26
C ASN A 5 16.26 30.62 -44.33
N ASP A 6 15.89 30.18 -45.53
CA ASP A 6 15.41 28.82 -45.79
C ASP A 6 16.48 27.76 -45.51
N ILE A 7 17.73 28.01 -45.90
CA ILE A 7 18.86 27.11 -45.60
C ILE A 7 19.11 27.04 -44.09
N LYS A 8 19.14 28.18 -43.39
CA LYS A 8 19.33 28.20 -41.92
C LYS A 8 18.20 27.44 -41.20
N THR A 9 16.97 27.64 -41.63
CA THR A 9 15.79 26.96 -41.06
C THR A 9 15.85 25.45 -41.32
N ALA A 10 16.19 25.04 -42.53
CA ALA A 10 16.35 23.63 -42.89
C ALA A 10 17.48 22.97 -42.09
N ILE A 11 18.63 23.63 -41.92
CA ILE A 11 19.74 23.13 -41.11
C ILE A 11 19.31 22.97 -39.64
N TYR A 12 18.58 23.93 -39.10
CA TYR A 12 18.06 23.86 -37.73
C TYR A 12 17.06 22.71 -37.56
N GLN A 13 16.16 22.51 -38.52
CA GLN A 13 15.19 21.40 -38.51
C GLN A 13 15.87 20.04 -38.67
N ILE A 14 16.93 19.94 -39.48
CA ILE A 14 17.77 18.74 -39.58
C ILE A 14 18.47 18.46 -38.24
N TYR A 15 19.01 19.49 -37.60
CA TYR A 15 19.58 19.36 -36.26
C TYR A 15 18.54 18.90 -35.23
N GLN A 16 17.32 19.46 -35.26
CA GLN A 16 16.23 19.00 -34.39
C GLN A 16 15.86 17.55 -34.68
N CYS A 17 15.73 17.16 -35.95
CA CYS A 17 15.45 15.77 -36.32
C CYS A 17 16.52 14.78 -35.80
N ILE A 18 17.80 15.17 -35.85
CA ILE A 18 18.93 14.29 -35.50
C ILE A 18 19.23 14.29 -34.00
N CYS A 19 19.17 15.45 -33.34
CA CYS A 19 19.61 15.61 -31.94
C CYS A 19 18.44 15.90 -30.99
N LYS A 20 17.30 16.40 -31.47
CA LYS A 20 16.12 16.69 -30.64
C LYS A 20 14.83 16.07 -31.21
N PRO A 21 14.80 14.75 -31.45
CA PRO A 21 13.70 14.12 -32.16
C PRO A 21 12.38 14.15 -31.38
N ILE A 22 12.39 14.24 -30.05
CA ILE A 22 11.16 14.36 -29.25
C ILE A 22 10.55 15.74 -29.51
N THR A 23 11.34 16.80 -29.32
CA THR A 23 10.90 18.18 -29.64
C THR A 23 10.46 18.31 -31.10
N PHE A 24 11.17 17.65 -32.03
CA PHE A 24 10.83 17.67 -33.45
C PHE A 24 9.50 16.95 -33.74
N THR A 25 9.26 15.80 -33.12
CA THR A 25 8.00 15.04 -33.29
C THR A 25 6.81 15.82 -32.73
N GLU A 26 6.93 16.40 -31.54
CA GLU A 26 5.89 17.28 -30.97
C GLU A 26 5.56 18.47 -31.88
N SER A 27 6.58 19.03 -32.55
CA SER A 27 6.37 20.11 -33.52
C SER A 27 5.67 19.65 -34.79
N ILE A 28 5.87 18.39 -35.22
CA ILE A 28 5.23 17.80 -36.39
C ILE A 28 3.79 17.39 -36.09
N ASP A 29 3.52 16.82 -34.91
CA ASP A 29 2.18 16.37 -34.51
C ASP A 29 1.16 17.52 -34.46
N SER A 30 1.64 18.76 -34.39
CA SER A 30 0.82 19.99 -34.47
C SER A 30 0.46 20.42 -35.91
N LEU A 31 1.05 19.81 -36.94
CA LEU A 31 0.87 20.16 -38.36
C LEU A 31 -0.20 19.29 -39.04
N ASP A 32 -0.79 19.79 -40.13
CA ASP A 32 -1.64 18.98 -40.99
C ASP A 32 -0.80 18.05 -41.90
N LYS A 33 -1.37 16.91 -42.30
CA LYS A 33 -0.69 15.87 -43.10
C LYS A 33 -0.01 16.40 -44.37
N MET A 34 -0.55 17.44 -45.00
CA MET A 34 0.04 18.01 -46.21
C MET A 34 1.30 18.85 -45.92
N SER A 35 1.29 19.62 -44.82
CA SER A 35 2.45 20.39 -44.38
C SER A 35 3.56 19.49 -43.83
N GLU A 36 3.19 18.41 -43.15
CA GLU A 36 4.10 17.34 -42.73
C GLU A 36 4.85 16.74 -43.94
N MET A 37 4.14 16.30 -44.97
CA MET A 37 4.77 15.74 -46.18
C MET A 37 5.70 16.74 -46.89
N LYS A 38 5.31 18.03 -46.96
CA LYS A 38 6.16 19.08 -47.54
C LYS A 38 7.43 19.30 -46.73
N LEU A 39 7.33 19.29 -45.40
CA LEU A 39 8.47 19.43 -44.50
C LEU A 39 9.42 18.25 -44.66
N LEU A 40 8.91 17.02 -44.66
CA LEU A 40 9.71 15.81 -44.84
C LEU A 40 10.43 15.78 -46.20
N PHE A 41 9.76 16.20 -47.27
CA PHE A 41 10.38 16.33 -48.60
C PHE A 41 11.46 17.42 -48.65
N LYS A 42 11.23 18.56 -47.97
CA LYS A 42 12.23 19.64 -47.85
C LYS A 42 13.48 19.14 -47.11
N LEU A 43 13.30 18.41 -46.01
CA LEU A 43 14.40 17.90 -45.19
C LEU A 43 15.22 16.83 -45.92
N SER A 44 14.57 15.93 -46.68
CA SER A 44 15.28 14.93 -47.47
C SER A 44 16.17 15.56 -48.55
N LEU A 45 15.67 16.59 -49.24
CA LEU A 45 16.43 17.36 -50.23
C LEU A 45 17.64 18.06 -49.60
N PHE A 46 17.47 18.75 -48.47
CA PHE A 46 18.59 19.44 -47.81
C PHE A 46 19.59 18.48 -47.18
N SER A 47 19.14 17.35 -46.63
CA SER A 47 20.04 16.29 -46.13
C SER A 47 20.91 15.72 -47.24
N PHE A 48 20.35 15.52 -48.44
CA PHE A 48 21.09 15.09 -49.62
C PHE A 48 22.16 16.11 -50.03
N ILE A 49 21.82 17.40 -50.07
CA ILE A 49 22.76 18.49 -50.41
C ILE A 49 23.89 18.58 -49.37
N ILE A 50 23.56 18.54 -48.07
CA ILE A 50 24.55 18.59 -46.99
C ILE A 50 25.51 17.40 -47.07
N SER A 51 24.99 16.21 -47.38
CA SER A 51 25.81 15.01 -47.56
C SER A 51 26.86 15.21 -48.65
N ILE A 52 26.48 15.77 -49.81
CA ILE A 52 27.40 16.10 -50.92
C ILE A 52 28.49 17.10 -50.49
N VAL A 53 28.13 18.12 -49.70
CA VAL A 53 29.09 19.12 -49.22
C VAL A 53 30.11 18.51 -48.25
N ILE A 54 29.64 17.69 -47.28
CA ILE A 54 30.51 16.98 -46.34
C ILE A 54 31.45 16.04 -47.11
N VAL A 55 30.95 15.34 -48.14
CA VAL A 55 31.75 14.50 -49.04
C VAL A 55 32.90 15.31 -49.66
N GLY A 56 32.59 16.48 -50.21
CA GLY A 56 33.58 17.35 -50.84
C GLY A 56 34.67 17.81 -49.87
N ILE A 57 34.31 18.14 -48.63
CA ILE A 57 35.25 18.60 -47.60
C ILE A 57 36.15 17.44 -47.15
N VAL A 58 35.58 16.28 -46.83
CA VAL A 58 36.35 15.10 -46.39
C VAL A 58 37.31 14.64 -47.49
N ARG A 59 36.86 14.62 -48.76
CA ARG A 59 37.73 14.35 -49.91
C ARG A 59 38.93 15.30 -49.96
N THR A 60 38.69 16.59 -49.78
CA THR A 60 39.75 17.63 -49.82
C THR A 60 40.76 17.45 -48.68
N ILE A 61 40.29 17.11 -47.48
CA ILE A 61 41.14 16.84 -46.31
C ILE A 61 42.00 15.59 -46.56
N LEU A 62 41.42 14.49 -47.04
CA LEU A 62 42.14 13.22 -47.24
C LEU A 62 43.14 13.27 -48.40
N LEU A 63 42.83 14.01 -49.47
CA LEU A 63 43.79 14.28 -50.55
C LEU A 63 45.00 15.07 -50.03
N ASN A 64 44.79 16.01 -49.10
CA ASN A 64 45.88 16.74 -48.44
C ASN A 64 46.77 15.86 -47.53
N PHE A 65 46.29 14.70 -47.09
CA PHE A 65 47.08 13.73 -46.31
C PHE A 65 47.82 12.69 -47.17
N GLY A 66 47.80 12.81 -48.51
CA GLY A 66 48.70 12.05 -49.40
C GLY A 66 48.28 10.61 -49.66
N TYR A 67 46.98 10.30 -49.66
CA TYR A 67 46.45 8.97 -50.02
C TYR A 67 45.92 8.95 -51.46
N PRO A 68 46.68 8.45 -52.46
CA PRO A 68 46.19 8.31 -53.84
C PRO A 68 45.60 6.91 -54.05
N ALA A 69 44.27 6.81 -54.01
CA ALA A 69 43.53 5.67 -54.53
C ALA A 69 42.37 6.20 -55.40
N ASP A 70 41.66 5.31 -56.09
CA ASP A 70 40.39 5.64 -56.77
C ASP A 70 39.27 5.86 -55.73
N TRP A 71 39.55 6.77 -54.81
CA TRP A 71 38.72 7.14 -53.68
C TRP A 71 37.42 7.77 -54.16
N PHE A 72 37.29 8.17 -55.43
CA PHE A 72 36.01 8.66 -55.93
C PHE A 72 34.95 7.57 -55.78
N GLU A 73 35.21 6.34 -56.19
CA GLU A 73 34.28 5.22 -56.00
C GLU A 73 34.16 4.80 -54.53
N ILE A 74 35.29 4.63 -53.84
CA ILE A 74 35.32 4.10 -52.46
C ILE A 74 34.66 5.10 -51.49
N LEU A 75 34.94 6.39 -51.65
CA LEU A 75 34.41 7.47 -50.82
C LEU A 75 32.95 7.77 -51.22
N LEU A 76 32.58 7.74 -52.52
CA LEU A 76 31.18 7.85 -52.95
C LEU A 76 30.35 6.69 -52.40
N ARG A 77 30.88 5.46 -52.38
CA ARG A 77 30.24 4.28 -51.77
C ARG A 77 30.12 4.45 -50.25
N ILE A 78 31.22 4.74 -49.55
CA ILE A 78 31.22 4.96 -48.09
C ILE A 78 30.28 6.12 -47.69
N LEU A 79 30.19 7.18 -48.49
CA LEU A 79 29.35 8.34 -48.19
C LEU A 79 27.91 8.19 -48.66
N LEU A 80 27.62 7.40 -49.70
CA LEU A 80 26.28 6.88 -49.95
C LEU A 80 25.83 6.02 -48.77
N PHE A 81 26.72 5.19 -48.20
CA PHE A 81 26.43 4.40 -47.00
C PHE A 81 26.28 5.24 -45.72
N ILE A 82 27.04 6.33 -45.54
CA ILE A 82 26.89 7.26 -44.41
C ILE A 82 25.65 8.14 -44.57
N ALA A 83 25.40 8.67 -45.77
CA ALA A 83 24.18 9.41 -46.09
C ALA A 83 22.94 8.51 -45.97
N MET A 84 23.05 7.23 -46.37
CA MET A 84 22.04 6.21 -46.18
C MET A 84 21.92 5.79 -44.72
N GLY A 85 23.00 5.74 -43.93
CA GLY A 85 22.95 5.48 -42.48
C GLY A 85 22.32 6.63 -41.70
N ILE A 86 22.56 7.88 -42.13
CA ILE A 86 21.91 9.09 -41.60
C ILE A 86 20.45 9.13 -42.05
N ALA A 87 20.14 8.83 -43.32
CA ALA A 87 18.77 8.77 -43.84
C ALA A 87 17.98 7.61 -43.21
N LEU A 88 18.56 6.43 -43.04
CA LEU A 88 17.96 5.27 -42.35
C LEU A 88 17.80 5.56 -40.86
N GLY A 89 18.74 6.26 -40.22
CA GLY A 89 18.62 6.70 -38.84
C GLY A 89 17.51 7.74 -38.64
N ILE A 90 17.34 8.65 -39.60
CA ILE A 90 16.26 9.64 -39.67
C ILE A 90 14.91 8.93 -39.92
N VAL A 91 14.84 8.02 -40.88
CA VAL A 91 13.63 7.24 -41.21
C VAL A 91 13.25 6.30 -40.07
N TRP A 92 14.20 5.63 -39.41
CA TRP A 92 13.94 4.76 -38.27
C TRP A 92 13.42 5.52 -37.05
N ASN A 93 13.87 6.76 -36.84
CA ASN A 93 13.30 7.65 -35.81
C ASN A 93 11.89 8.15 -36.16
N ILE A 94 11.56 8.29 -37.45
CA ILE A 94 10.27 8.80 -37.94
C ILE A 94 9.20 7.69 -38.07
N VAL A 95 9.58 6.44 -38.34
CA VAL A 95 8.65 5.30 -38.57
C VAL A 95 7.89 4.86 -37.30
N LYS A 96 7.92 5.64 -36.22
CA LYS A 96 7.27 5.25 -34.97
C LYS A 96 5.79 5.63 -34.80
N ILE A 97 5.05 6.02 -35.84
CA ILE A 97 3.69 6.57 -35.65
C ILE A 97 2.54 5.88 -36.39
N THR A 98 2.73 4.92 -37.30
CA THR A 98 1.58 4.22 -37.91
C THR A 98 1.76 2.72 -38.03
N GLU A 99 0.68 1.97 -37.75
CA GLU A 99 0.54 0.51 -37.62
C GLU A 99 0.98 -0.34 -38.84
N GLU A 100 1.60 0.23 -39.87
CA GLU A 100 1.91 -0.43 -41.15
C GLU A 100 3.41 -0.43 -41.52
N GLY A 101 4.31 -0.37 -40.53
CA GLY A 101 5.77 -0.32 -40.77
C GLY A 101 6.39 -1.56 -41.45
N ILE A 102 5.71 -2.72 -41.41
CA ILE A 102 6.24 -3.98 -41.96
C ILE A 102 6.02 -4.08 -43.47
N ALA A 103 4.85 -3.64 -43.97
CA ALA A 103 4.51 -3.70 -45.39
C ALA A 103 5.29 -2.65 -46.21
N LEU A 104 5.50 -1.46 -45.65
CA LEU A 104 6.26 -0.38 -46.30
C LEU A 104 7.77 -0.63 -46.31
N GLY A 105 8.34 -1.25 -45.27
CA GLY A 105 9.76 -1.63 -45.24
C GLY A 105 10.13 -2.68 -46.30
N ILE A 106 9.23 -3.66 -46.52
CA ILE A 106 9.39 -4.70 -47.55
C ILE A 106 9.15 -4.12 -48.95
N ALA A 107 8.11 -3.29 -49.12
CA ALA A 107 7.81 -2.65 -50.41
C ALA A 107 8.92 -1.69 -50.87
N TRP A 108 9.49 -0.90 -49.96
CA TRP A 108 10.63 -0.02 -50.28
C TRP A 108 11.95 -0.77 -50.45
N GLY A 109 12.17 -1.88 -49.72
CA GLY A 109 13.33 -2.76 -49.96
C GLY A 109 13.32 -3.40 -51.35
N ILE A 110 12.13 -3.73 -51.87
CA ILE A 110 11.94 -4.27 -53.23
C ILE A 110 12.08 -3.16 -54.28
N ILE A 111 11.49 -1.99 -54.07
CA ILE A 111 11.62 -0.83 -54.98
C ILE A 111 13.08 -0.37 -55.09
N TRP A 112 13.82 -0.34 -53.98
CA TRP A 112 15.25 0.00 -53.98
C TRP A 112 16.12 -1.13 -54.56
N GLY A 113 15.77 -2.40 -54.36
CA GLY A 113 16.44 -3.53 -55.03
C GLY A 113 16.31 -3.47 -56.55
N ILE A 114 15.17 -2.99 -57.06
CA ILE A 114 14.91 -2.81 -58.50
C ILE A 114 15.63 -1.57 -59.04
N ILE A 115 15.61 -0.44 -58.31
CA ILE A 115 16.32 0.79 -58.70
C ILE A 115 17.84 0.56 -58.74
N TRP A 116 18.39 -0.20 -57.78
CA TRP A 116 19.82 -0.50 -57.73
C TRP A 116 20.24 -1.54 -58.78
N GLY A 117 19.38 -2.51 -59.09
CA GLY A 117 19.58 -3.46 -60.19
C GLY A 117 19.54 -2.82 -61.58
N ILE A 118 19.06 -1.57 -61.71
CA ILE A 118 19.05 -0.81 -62.96
C ILE A 118 20.27 0.14 -63.05
N ILE A 119 20.87 0.53 -61.93
CA ILE A 119 22.01 1.47 -61.88
C ILE A 119 23.36 0.76 -61.99
N TRP A 120 23.48 -0.48 -61.50
CA TRP A 120 24.66 -1.33 -61.69
C TRP A 120 24.29 -2.50 -62.59
N ASP A 121 24.89 -2.54 -63.79
CA ASP A 121 24.77 -3.69 -64.67
C ASP A 121 25.30 -4.95 -63.94
N ILE A 122 24.44 -5.96 -63.91
CA ILE A 122 24.61 -7.35 -63.46
C ILE A 122 25.97 -7.66 -62.79
N THR A 123 26.03 -7.50 -61.47
CA THR A 123 26.91 -8.29 -60.61
C THR A 123 26.09 -8.88 -59.46
N GLU A 124 26.36 -10.14 -59.10
CA GLU A 124 25.56 -10.98 -58.17
C GLU A 124 25.39 -10.40 -56.75
N GLU A 125 26.04 -9.28 -56.43
CA GLU A 125 26.10 -8.70 -55.08
C GLU A 125 24.92 -7.78 -54.74
N GLY A 126 24.19 -7.22 -55.73
CA GLY A 126 23.11 -6.25 -55.48
C GLY A 126 21.83 -6.85 -54.88
N ILE A 127 21.46 -8.07 -55.31
CA ILE A 127 20.28 -8.80 -54.80
C ILE A 127 20.54 -9.32 -53.38
N ALA A 128 21.77 -9.76 -53.11
CA ALA A 128 22.20 -10.18 -51.77
C ALA A 128 22.13 -9.02 -50.76
N LEU A 129 22.42 -7.79 -51.18
CA LEU A 129 22.35 -6.57 -50.36
C LEU A 129 20.91 -6.24 -49.92
N GLY A 130 19.95 -6.31 -50.84
CA GLY A 130 18.53 -6.07 -50.55
C GLY A 130 17.92 -7.13 -49.64
N ILE A 131 18.31 -8.40 -49.82
CA ILE A 131 17.88 -9.52 -48.97
C ILE A 131 18.55 -9.45 -47.59
N ALA A 132 19.84 -9.14 -47.51
CA ALA A 132 20.56 -9.03 -46.24
C ALA A 132 20.09 -7.83 -45.38
N LEU A 133 19.85 -6.66 -45.99
CA LEU A 133 19.25 -5.51 -45.30
C LEU A 133 17.80 -5.79 -44.91
N GLY A 134 17.03 -6.46 -45.77
CA GLY A 134 15.66 -6.91 -45.48
C GLY A 134 15.58 -7.90 -44.32
N ILE A 135 16.54 -8.83 -44.22
CA ILE A 135 16.65 -9.78 -43.10
C ILE A 135 17.12 -9.08 -41.82
N ALA A 136 18.08 -8.14 -41.89
CA ALA A 136 18.54 -7.36 -40.73
C ALA A 136 17.43 -6.46 -40.15
N LEU A 137 16.61 -5.86 -41.02
CA LEU A 137 15.42 -5.08 -40.64
C LEU A 137 14.27 -6.00 -40.17
N GLY A 138 14.10 -7.18 -40.77
CA GLY A 138 13.08 -8.16 -40.41
C GLY A 138 13.30 -8.87 -39.07
N ILE A 139 14.56 -9.16 -38.70
CA ILE A 139 14.92 -9.81 -37.42
C ILE A 139 14.75 -8.86 -36.22
N THR A 140 14.78 -7.54 -36.44
CA THR A 140 14.61 -6.53 -35.38
C THR A 140 13.16 -6.06 -35.23
N GLY A 141 12.32 -6.22 -36.26
CA GLY A 141 10.88 -5.91 -36.21
C GLY A 141 10.02 -6.92 -35.44
N SER A 142 10.51 -8.14 -35.17
CA SER A 142 9.73 -9.22 -34.54
C SER A 142 9.70 -9.21 -33.00
N PHE A 143 10.38 -8.27 -32.34
CA PHE A 143 10.39 -8.11 -30.88
C PHE A 143 9.64 -6.86 -30.41
N VAL A 144 8.42 -6.66 -30.90
CA VAL A 144 7.52 -5.61 -30.39
C VAL A 144 6.56 -6.22 -29.37
N GLU A 145 7.01 -6.37 -28.12
CA GLU A 145 6.07 -6.45 -27.00
C GLU A 145 5.40 -5.08 -26.84
N ARG A 146 4.06 -5.09 -26.97
CA ARG A 146 3.16 -3.97 -26.69
C ARG A 146 3.42 -3.44 -25.28
N SER A 147 4.11 -2.32 -25.17
CA SER A 147 3.97 -1.36 -24.06
C SER A 147 4.70 -0.08 -24.43
N PHE A 148 3.94 1.00 -24.64
CA PHE A 148 4.44 2.33 -25.00
C PHE A 148 5.26 3.01 -23.88
N VAL A 149 5.47 2.35 -22.73
CA VAL A 149 5.90 2.99 -21.49
C VAL A 149 7.31 2.62 -21.00
N PHE A 150 8.03 1.65 -21.58
CA PHE A 150 9.42 1.41 -21.16
C PHE A 150 10.39 1.14 -22.31
N TYR A 151 11.00 2.21 -22.82
CA TYR A 151 12.36 2.14 -23.37
C TYR A 151 13.34 1.89 -22.22
N SER A 152 13.44 0.66 -21.73
CA SER A 152 14.53 0.34 -20.82
C SER A 152 15.86 0.56 -21.55
N ILE A 153 16.82 1.22 -20.89
CA ILE A 153 18.19 1.43 -21.40
C ILE A 153 18.76 0.11 -21.96
N ALA A 154 18.46 -1.02 -21.32
CA ALA A 154 18.84 -2.36 -21.75
C ALA A 154 18.24 -2.76 -23.12
N GLY A 155 16.99 -2.43 -23.39
CA GLY A 155 16.32 -2.72 -24.67
C GLY A 155 16.90 -1.93 -25.84
N SER A 156 17.30 -0.68 -25.62
CA SER A 156 17.96 0.15 -26.64
C SER A 156 19.40 -0.28 -26.89
N ILE A 157 20.14 -0.64 -25.83
CA ILE A 157 21.51 -1.21 -25.95
C ILE A 157 21.48 -2.50 -26.76
N LYS A 158 20.60 -3.44 -26.41
CA LYS A 158 20.47 -4.74 -27.10
C LYS A 158 20.17 -4.54 -28.58
N ARG A 159 19.22 -3.66 -28.92
CA ARG A 159 18.84 -3.36 -30.30
C ARG A 159 19.99 -2.73 -31.10
N GLY A 160 20.67 -1.72 -30.52
CA GLY A 160 21.82 -1.08 -31.18
C GLY A 160 22.96 -2.05 -31.48
N ILE A 161 23.29 -2.92 -30.51
CA ILE A 161 24.33 -3.95 -30.69
C ILE A 161 23.90 -4.99 -31.72
N THR A 162 22.68 -5.53 -31.63
CA THR A 162 22.17 -6.53 -32.58
C THR A 162 22.15 -5.98 -34.02
N PHE A 163 21.69 -4.75 -34.22
CA PHE A 163 21.71 -4.10 -35.52
C PHE A 163 23.15 -3.88 -36.02
N CYS A 164 24.05 -3.38 -35.17
CA CYS A 164 25.46 -3.22 -35.52
C CYS A 164 26.10 -4.55 -35.94
N THR A 165 25.82 -5.64 -35.22
CA THR A 165 26.37 -6.96 -35.56
C THR A 165 25.85 -7.47 -36.90
N ALA A 166 24.55 -7.31 -37.18
CA ALA A 166 23.96 -7.68 -38.47
C ALA A 166 24.54 -6.86 -39.62
N LEU A 167 24.70 -5.55 -39.42
CA LEU A 167 25.27 -4.63 -40.40
C LEU A 167 26.76 -4.92 -40.66
N SER A 168 27.55 -5.15 -39.61
CA SER A 168 28.97 -5.49 -39.74
C SER A 168 29.21 -6.85 -40.41
N ILE A 169 28.35 -7.84 -40.19
CA ILE A 169 28.41 -9.13 -40.91
C ILE A 169 28.11 -8.92 -42.40
N ALA A 170 27.03 -8.19 -42.72
CA ALA A 170 26.65 -7.90 -44.11
C ALA A 170 27.74 -7.12 -44.86
N LEU A 171 28.33 -6.09 -44.23
CA LEU A 171 29.41 -5.30 -44.82
C LEU A 171 30.74 -6.05 -44.86
N GLY A 172 31.00 -6.95 -43.90
CA GLY A 172 32.22 -7.75 -43.83
C GLY A 172 32.32 -8.80 -44.94
N ILE A 173 31.17 -9.32 -45.38
CA ILE A 173 31.06 -10.22 -46.54
C ILE A 173 31.40 -9.47 -47.84
N MET A 174 31.13 -8.16 -47.91
CA MET A 174 31.20 -7.37 -49.15
C MET A 174 32.51 -6.59 -49.33
N PHE A 175 33.03 -5.98 -48.27
CA PHE A 175 34.18 -5.07 -48.32
C PHE A 175 35.38 -5.57 -47.52
N GLY A 176 35.29 -6.78 -46.97
CA GLY A 176 36.30 -7.37 -46.08
C GLY A 176 36.14 -6.96 -44.62
N ILE A 177 36.86 -7.66 -43.74
CA ILE A 177 36.70 -7.59 -42.28
C ILE A 177 37.15 -6.24 -41.70
N VAL A 178 38.19 -5.62 -42.26
CA VAL A 178 38.77 -4.39 -41.69
C VAL A 178 37.82 -3.18 -41.85
N PRO A 179 37.27 -2.88 -43.04
CA PRO A 179 36.31 -1.78 -43.19
C PRO A 179 35.02 -1.98 -42.39
N SER A 180 34.53 -3.22 -42.25
CA SER A 180 33.28 -3.50 -41.54
C SER A 180 33.39 -3.31 -40.02
N ILE A 181 34.57 -3.59 -39.44
CA ILE A 181 34.86 -3.31 -38.02
C ILE A 181 34.92 -1.81 -37.76
N VAL A 182 35.63 -1.05 -38.61
CA VAL A 182 35.75 0.41 -38.46
C VAL A 182 34.38 1.09 -38.56
N LEU A 183 33.55 0.67 -39.52
CA LEU A 183 32.19 1.16 -39.68
C LEU A 183 31.27 0.77 -38.52
N GLY A 184 31.39 -0.45 -37.99
CA GLY A 184 30.66 -0.88 -36.80
C GLY A 184 31.02 -0.05 -35.56
N ILE A 185 32.31 0.20 -35.33
CA ILE A 185 32.77 1.06 -34.23
C ILE A 185 32.27 2.49 -34.40
N ALA A 186 32.36 3.07 -35.59
CA ALA A 186 31.84 4.42 -35.86
C ALA A 186 30.32 4.51 -35.66
N PHE A 187 29.57 3.48 -36.08
CA PHE A 187 28.14 3.38 -35.84
C PHE A 187 27.83 3.35 -34.34
N LEU A 188 28.49 2.48 -33.56
CA LEU A 188 28.29 2.43 -32.10
C LEU A 188 28.66 3.76 -31.45
N PHE A 189 29.77 4.38 -31.88
CA PHE A 189 30.23 5.66 -31.37
C PHE A 189 29.20 6.79 -31.59
N SER A 190 28.54 6.78 -32.75
CA SER A 190 27.48 7.73 -33.12
C SER A 190 26.12 7.40 -32.47
N TYR A 191 25.71 6.13 -32.51
CA TYR A 191 24.44 5.64 -31.96
C TYR A 191 24.34 5.89 -30.45
N PHE A 192 25.42 5.63 -29.72
CA PHE A 192 25.50 5.89 -28.28
C PHE A 192 25.93 7.32 -27.93
N ARG A 193 26.27 8.15 -28.93
CA ARG A 193 26.72 9.53 -28.77
C ARG A 193 27.91 9.69 -27.81
N PHE A 194 28.85 8.76 -27.84
CA PHE A 194 30.02 8.76 -26.95
C PHE A 194 30.85 10.05 -27.03
N PHE A 195 30.82 10.75 -28.17
CA PHE A 195 31.50 12.03 -28.36
C PHE A 195 31.01 13.16 -27.45
N TYR A 196 29.84 13.06 -26.82
CA TYR A 196 29.37 14.06 -25.85
C TYR A 196 29.93 13.89 -24.44
N ILE A 197 30.57 12.77 -24.13
CA ILE A 197 31.14 12.53 -22.80
C ILE A 197 32.22 13.57 -22.48
N LEU A 198 33.16 13.81 -23.41
CA LEU A 198 34.27 14.74 -23.20
C LEU A 198 33.79 16.20 -23.06
N PRO A 199 32.94 16.75 -23.94
CA PRO A 199 32.35 18.08 -23.74
C PRO A 199 31.58 18.23 -22.43
N HIS A 200 30.80 17.22 -22.02
CA HIS A 200 30.08 17.26 -20.75
C HIS A 200 31.04 17.30 -19.54
N MET A 201 32.07 16.45 -19.56
CA MET A 201 33.12 16.43 -18.54
C MET A 201 33.84 17.77 -18.40
N ILE A 202 34.15 18.43 -19.53
CA ILE A 202 34.77 19.76 -19.53
C ILE A 202 33.85 20.78 -18.85
N GLN A 203 32.53 20.77 -19.14
CA GLN A 203 31.59 21.68 -18.50
C GLN A 203 31.46 21.41 -16.99
N TYR A 204 31.38 20.14 -16.59
CA TYR A 204 31.35 19.76 -15.17
C TYR A 204 32.60 20.23 -14.42
N LEU A 205 33.80 20.02 -14.98
CA LEU A 205 35.05 20.48 -14.37
C LEU A 205 35.12 22.01 -14.31
N ARG A 206 34.62 22.72 -15.32
CA ARG A 206 34.54 24.19 -15.30
C ARG A 206 33.65 24.70 -14.17
N VAL A 207 32.50 24.08 -13.93
CA VAL A 207 31.63 24.46 -12.81
C VAL A 207 32.30 24.21 -11.45
N LYS A 208 33.14 23.18 -11.34
CA LYS A 208 33.87 22.91 -10.10
C LYS A 208 35.03 23.89 -9.85
N ILE A 209 35.62 24.45 -10.91
CA ILE A 209 36.78 25.34 -10.84
C ILE A 209 36.36 26.82 -10.84
N SER A 210 35.27 27.16 -11.52
CA SER A 210 34.76 28.53 -11.66
C SER A 210 33.59 28.77 -10.71
N GLU A 211 33.70 29.78 -9.85
CA GLU A 211 32.58 30.25 -9.00
C GLU A 211 31.48 30.98 -9.79
N HIS A 212 31.67 31.24 -11.09
CA HIS A 212 30.77 32.08 -11.88
C HIS A 212 29.80 31.24 -12.76
N GLU A 213 28.50 31.50 -12.56
CA GLU A 213 27.31 31.09 -13.35
C GLU A 213 27.18 29.58 -13.72
N PRO A 214 26.90 28.69 -12.76
CA PRO A 214 26.81 27.25 -13.00
C PRO A 214 25.65 26.87 -13.94
N PHE A 215 24.55 27.62 -13.95
CA PHE A 215 23.40 27.40 -14.82
C PHE A 215 23.72 27.67 -16.30
N SER A 216 24.50 28.71 -16.60
CA SER A 216 24.92 29.03 -17.97
C SER A 216 25.78 27.90 -18.56
N LEU A 217 26.71 27.39 -17.77
CA LEU A 217 27.56 26.25 -18.16
C LEU A 217 26.74 24.96 -18.33
N PHE A 218 25.73 24.75 -17.48
CA PHE A 218 24.84 23.60 -17.60
C PHE A 218 23.94 23.64 -18.85
N ARG A 219 23.33 24.80 -19.14
CA ARG A 219 22.51 25.02 -20.34
C ARG A 219 23.32 24.94 -21.63
N ASN A 220 24.63 25.19 -21.54
CA ASN A 220 25.60 24.96 -22.61
C ASN A 220 26.27 23.58 -22.54
N SER A 221 25.60 22.57 -21.97
CA SER A 221 26.12 21.21 -21.94
C SER A 221 25.34 20.28 -22.89
N PRO A 222 25.90 19.10 -23.23
CA PRO A 222 25.26 18.16 -24.15
C PRO A 222 23.83 17.76 -23.80
N ILE A 223 23.42 17.86 -22.53
CA ILE A 223 22.04 17.57 -22.10
C ILE A 223 21.00 18.48 -22.78
N TYR A 224 21.38 19.70 -23.15
CA TYR A 224 20.53 20.64 -23.88
C TYR A 224 20.71 20.53 -25.40
N TRP A 225 21.83 19.96 -25.84
CA TRP A 225 22.15 19.81 -27.25
C TRP A 225 21.52 18.57 -27.87
N ASP A 226 21.32 17.51 -27.07
CA ASP A 226 20.83 16.24 -27.57
C ASP A 226 19.91 15.52 -26.56
N GLU A 227 18.76 15.06 -27.04
CA GLU A 227 17.72 14.37 -26.26
C GLU A 227 17.97 12.86 -26.15
N LEU A 228 18.71 12.29 -27.10
CA LEU A 228 18.95 10.85 -27.25
C LEU A 228 20.38 10.45 -26.88
N ILE A 229 20.96 11.07 -25.85
CA ILE A 229 22.21 10.58 -25.29
C ILE A 229 21.92 9.29 -24.51
N LEU A 230 22.09 8.14 -25.16
CA LEU A 230 21.81 6.82 -24.57
C LEU A 230 22.73 6.48 -23.39
N VAL A 231 23.97 6.96 -23.42
CA VAL A 231 24.97 6.69 -22.37
C VAL A 231 24.73 7.66 -21.21
N PRO A 232 24.62 7.17 -19.96
CA PRO A 232 24.53 8.04 -18.79
C PRO A 232 25.74 8.99 -18.75
N LEU A 233 25.46 10.29 -18.72
CA LEU A 233 26.52 11.28 -18.66
C LEU A 233 27.24 11.20 -17.31
N PRO A 234 28.58 11.11 -17.29
CA PRO A 234 29.31 10.98 -16.03
C PRO A 234 29.14 12.24 -15.18
N PHE A 235 28.95 12.05 -13.87
CA PHE A 235 28.77 13.11 -12.87
C PHE A 235 27.56 14.04 -13.07
N LEU A 236 26.62 13.70 -13.96
CA LEU A 236 25.41 14.50 -14.15
C LEU A 236 24.61 14.67 -12.85
N SER A 237 24.53 13.64 -12.00
CA SER A 237 23.89 13.75 -10.68
C SER A 237 24.55 14.79 -9.79
N ASN A 238 25.88 14.78 -9.70
CA ASN A 238 26.65 15.71 -8.88
C ASN A 238 26.55 17.15 -9.41
N PHE A 239 26.49 17.30 -10.74
CA PHE A 239 26.25 18.59 -11.38
C PHE A 239 24.87 19.14 -10.95
N LEU A 240 23.82 18.32 -11.02
CA LEU A 240 22.46 18.73 -10.62
C LEU A 240 22.37 19.09 -9.13
N VAL A 241 23.03 18.33 -8.25
CA VAL A 241 23.13 18.67 -6.82
C VAL A 241 23.80 20.04 -6.64
N THR A 242 24.89 20.32 -7.36
CA THR A 242 25.59 21.61 -7.31
C THR A 242 24.68 22.77 -7.75
N LEU A 243 23.85 22.57 -8.78
CA LEU A 243 22.89 23.57 -9.25
C LEU A 243 21.81 23.86 -8.20
N ALA A 244 21.26 22.81 -7.58
CA ALA A 244 20.26 22.95 -6.52
C ALA A 244 20.83 23.62 -5.26
N GLN A 245 22.12 23.42 -4.96
CA GLN A 245 22.82 24.11 -3.89
C GLN A 245 23.07 25.60 -4.20
N ALA A 246 23.32 25.95 -5.47
CA ALA A 246 23.50 27.33 -5.90
C ALA A 246 22.17 28.12 -5.93
N ASN A 247 21.12 27.55 -6.53
CA ASN A 247 19.76 28.10 -6.48
C ASN A 247 18.75 26.96 -6.46
N ARG A 248 18.03 26.82 -5.34
CA ARG A 248 17.16 25.68 -5.10
C ARG A 248 16.05 25.54 -6.12
N ARG A 249 15.32 26.63 -6.39
CA ARG A 249 14.15 26.61 -7.27
C ARG A 249 14.56 26.31 -8.70
N GLU A 250 15.62 26.96 -9.17
CA GLU A 250 16.12 26.78 -10.53
C GLU A 250 16.75 25.40 -10.70
N GLY A 251 17.56 24.92 -9.73
CA GLY A 251 18.13 23.57 -9.78
C GLY A 251 17.09 22.46 -9.78
N LEU A 252 16.02 22.57 -8.99
CA LEU A 252 14.90 21.62 -9.03
C LEU A 252 14.19 21.63 -10.38
N SER A 253 14.01 22.79 -11.01
CA SER A 253 13.42 22.88 -12.35
C SER A 253 14.28 22.20 -13.42
N GLU A 254 15.61 22.25 -13.29
CA GLU A 254 16.52 21.53 -14.19
C GLU A 254 16.45 20.00 -13.98
N ILE A 255 16.27 19.54 -12.74
CA ILE A 255 16.05 18.12 -12.42
C ILE A 255 14.72 17.63 -13.01
N GLU A 256 13.64 18.41 -12.87
CA GLU A 256 12.32 18.12 -13.43
C GLU A 256 12.37 18.04 -14.96
N PHE A 257 13.05 18.99 -15.60
CA PHE A 257 13.29 19.00 -17.04
C PHE A 257 14.00 17.73 -17.52
N ILE A 258 15.04 17.28 -16.82
CA ILE A 258 15.75 16.04 -17.22
C ILE A 258 14.89 14.81 -16.98
N SER A 259 14.13 14.78 -15.88
CA SER A 259 13.24 13.66 -15.59
C SER A 259 12.15 13.51 -16.67
N SER A 260 11.51 14.61 -17.04
CA SER A 260 10.42 14.62 -18.02
C SER A 260 10.95 14.46 -19.45
N SER A 261 11.91 15.29 -19.85
CA SER A 261 12.33 15.46 -21.24
C SER A 261 13.59 14.69 -21.64
N ARG A 262 14.29 13.99 -20.73
CA ARG A 262 15.54 13.24 -21.04
C ARG A 262 15.45 11.77 -20.58
N PRO A 263 14.83 10.88 -21.38
CA PRO A 263 14.48 9.52 -20.94
C PRO A 263 15.69 8.68 -20.48
N PHE A 264 16.83 8.80 -21.16
CA PHE A 264 18.04 8.02 -20.84
C PHE A 264 18.84 8.57 -19.65
N GLN A 265 18.56 9.81 -19.22
CA GLN A 265 19.27 10.50 -18.13
C GLN A 265 18.43 10.60 -16.85
N ARG A 266 17.19 10.08 -16.85
CA ARG A 266 16.27 10.05 -15.71
C ARG A 266 16.90 9.53 -14.42
N LYS A 267 17.74 8.49 -14.51
CA LYS A 267 18.43 7.91 -13.35
C LYS A 267 19.35 8.91 -12.64
N ALA A 268 20.01 9.79 -13.39
CA ALA A 268 20.88 10.81 -12.82
C ALA A 268 20.06 11.90 -12.12
N ALA A 269 18.96 12.36 -12.73
CA ALA A 269 18.01 13.29 -12.10
C ALA A 269 17.42 12.70 -10.82
N PHE A 270 17.02 11.43 -10.85
CA PHE A 270 16.52 10.71 -9.68
C PHE A 270 17.56 10.61 -8.56
N SER A 271 18.80 10.26 -8.89
CA SER A 271 19.87 10.18 -7.90
C SER A 271 20.15 11.54 -7.25
N ALA A 272 20.13 12.62 -8.04
CA ALA A 272 20.31 13.98 -7.53
C ALA A 272 19.16 14.40 -6.60
N LEU A 273 17.91 14.17 -7.01
CA LEU A 273 16.74 14.47 -6.18
C LEU A 273 16.76 13.70 -4.86
N THR A 274 17.14 12.41 -4.91
CA THR A 274 17.26 11.56 -3.72
C THR A 274 18.30 12.13 -2.75
N GLU A 275 19.47 12.52 -3.24
CA GLU A 275 20.56 13.06 -2.44
C GLU A 275 20.19 14.41 -1.80
N ILE A 276 19.59 15.31 -2.59
CA ILE A 276 19.03 16.57 -2.14
C ILE A 276 17.99 16.37 -1.02
N THR A 277 17.06 15.43 -1.22
CA THR A 277 15.99 15.14 -0.25
C THR A 277 16.56 14.64 1.07
N ILE A 278 17.55 13.74 1.01
CA ILE A 278 18.21 13.21 2.20
C ILE A 278 18.94 14.33 2.94
N GLU A 279 19.64 15.21 2.21
CA GLU A 279 20.32 16.35 2.80
C GLU A 279 19.34 17.27 3.54
N ASP A 280 18.18 17.59 2.96
CA ASP A 280 17.18 18.43 3.60
C ASP A 280 16.58 17.78 4.85
N LEU A 281 16.15 16.52 4.76
CA LEU A 281 15.52 15.82 5.87
C LEU A 281 16.49 15.53 7.02
N SER A 282 17.78 15.37 6.71
CA SER A 282 18.83 15.15 7.72
C SER A 282 19.26 16.43 8.43
N ARG A 283 18.91 17.61 7.91
CA ARG A 283 19.21 18.91 8.54
C ARG A 283 18.21 19.30 9.63
N PHE A 284 17.10 18.58 9.75
CA PHE A 284 16.10 18.86 10.77
C PHE A 284 16.68 18.64 12.17
N LYS A 285 16.26 19.49 13.10
CA LYS A 285 16.73 19.50 14.49
C LYS A 285 15.59 19.45 15.51
N SER A 286 14.35 19.46 15.05
CA SER A 286 13.17 19.52 15.92
C SER A 286 11.97 18.82 15.29
N ILE A 287 10.96 18.53 16.11
CA ILE A 287 9.74 17.84 15.66
C ILE A 287 8.88 18.76 14.79
N GLU A 288 8.93 20.08 15.02
CA GLU A 288 8.28 21.09 14.19
C GLU A 288 8.76 21.01 12.75
N ALA A 289 10.08 20.90 12.55
CA ALA A 289 10.65 20.74 11.21
C ALA A 289 10.20 19.44 10.52
N ILE A 290 9.98 18.36 11.28
CA ILE A 290 9.43 17.09 10.76
C ILE A 290 7.95 17.27 10.38
N ALA A 291 7.16 17.99 11.18
CA ALA A 291 5.74 18.24 10.92
C ALA A 291 5.51 19.14 9.70
N ASP A 292 6.38 20.13 9.46
CA ASP A 292 6.31 21.08 8.35
C ASP A 292 6.50 20.43 6.96
N VAL A 293 6.97 19.17 6.92
CA VAL A 293 7.03 18.37 5.69
C VAL A 293 5.64 18.03 5.17
N SER A 294 4.67 17.84 6.08
CA SER A 294 3.29 17.45 5.74
C SER A 294 2.66 18.46 4.79
N GLY A 295 2.25 18.02 3.59
CA GLY A 295 1.64 18.88 2.58
C GLY A 295 2.61 19.66 1.66
N ASN A 296 3.91 19.68 1.96
CA ASN A 296 4.96 20.25 1.10
C ASN A 296 5.69 19.19 0.25
N VAL A 297 5.26 17.94 0.31
CA VAL A 297 5.83 16.78 -0.39
C VAL A 297 5.61 16.84 -1.93
N SER A 298 4.87 17.83 -2.43
CA SER A 298 4.58 18.01 -3.86
C SER A 298 5.82 18.26 -4.74
N PHE A 299 6.95 18.75 -4.18
CA PHE A 299 8.20 18.82 -4.94
C PHE A 299 8.89 17.45 -5.09
N LEU A 300 8.50 16.45 -4.29
CA LEU A 300 8.98 15.06 -4.36
C LEU A 300 8.12 14.22 -5.31
N SER A 301 6.94 14.70 -5.71
CA SER A 301 6.08 14.05 -6.70
C SER A 301 6.49 14.46 -8.12
N VAL A 302 7.68 14.02 -8.55
CA VAL A 302 7.99 14.00 -9.98
C VAL A 302 7.24 12.80 -10.56
N SER A 303 6.37 13.02 -11.54
CA SER A 303 5.65 11.93 -12.23
C SER A 303 6.65 10.95 -12.85
N ASP A 304 6.41 9.64 -12.68
CA ASP A 304 7.28 8.50 -13.08
C ASP A 304 8.52 8.20 -12.22
N LEU A 305 8.47 8.44 -10.91
CA LEU A 305 9.46 7.91 -9.97
C LEU A 305 9.28 6.41 -9.71
N SER A 306 10.36 5.72 -9.33
CA SER A 306 10.31 4.28 -9.04
C SER A 306 9.38 3.99 -7.85
N ASN A 307 8.67 2.87 -7.88
CA ASN A 307 7.73 2.46 -6.83
C ASN A 307 8.36 2.50 -5.42
N GLU A 308 9.66 2.23 -5.32
CA GLU A 308 10.42 2.26 -4.07
C GLU A 308 10.50 3.66 -3.47
N PHE A 309 10.70 4.71 -4.28
CA PHE A 309 10.78 6.09 -3.78
C PHE A 309 9.41 6.62 -3.36
N SER A 310 8.37 6.31 -4.13
CA SER A 310 6.98 6.67 -3.79
C SER A 310 6.54 6.05 -2.47
N ASN A 311 7.02 4.85 -2.14
CA ASN A 311 6.80 4.22 -0.84
C ASN A 311 7.50 4.97 0.30
N VAL A 312 8.74 5.41 0.08
CA VAL A 312 9.51 6.20 1.07
C VAL A 312 8.84 7.54 1.34
N VAL A 313 8.43 8.24 0.28
CA VAL A 313 7.75 9.54 0.36
C VAL A 313 6.44 9.45 1.15
N ARG A 314 5.62 8.42 0.90
CA ARG A 314 4.39 8.18 1.68
C ARG A 314 4.66 7.96 3.17
N LYS A 315 5.67 7.15 3.50
CA LYS A 315 6.04 6.91 4.91
C LYS A 315 6.54 8.18 5.61
N ILE A 316 7.26 9.03 4.90
CA ILE A 316 7.69 10.34 5.40
C ILE A 316 6.47 11.23 5.69
N ASP A 317 5.48 11.25 4.79
CA ASP A 317 4.24 12.01 4.97
C ASP A 317 3.42 11.51 6.18
N ASP A 318 3.30 10.19 6.36
CA ASP A 318 2.64 9.57 7.51
C ASP A 318 3.31 10.00 8.84
N ILE A 319 4.65 9.93 8.90
CA ILE A 319 5.42 10.35 10.08
C ILE A 319 5.24 11.85 10.34
N SER A 320 5.28 12.68 9.30
CA SER A 320 5.09 14.14 9.43
C SER A 320 3.70 14.51 9.93
N THR A 321 2.66 13.77 9.51
CA THR A 321 1.29 13.97 9.98
C THR A 321 1.15 13.62 11.46
N ASN A 322 1.80 12.55 11.92
CA ASN A 322 1.86 12.22 13.34
C ASN A 322 2.69 13.23 14.15
N ALA A 323 3.75 13.80 13.57
CA ALA A 323 4.51 14.89 14.19
C ALA A 323 3.66 16.15 14.36
N LYS A 324 2.78 16.45 13.40
CA LYS A 324 1.82 17.55 13.52
C LYS A 324 0.83 17.34 14.67
N ARG A 325 0.34 16.11 14.87
CA ARG A 325 -0.53 15.77 16.03
C ARG A 325 0.15 16.01 17.36
N PHE A 326 1.47 15.82 17.45
CA PHE A 326 2.23 16.14 18.66
C PHE A 326 2.20 17.65 18.96
N ILE A 327 2.37 18.49 17.93
CA ILE A 327 2.33 19.96 18.05
C ILE A 327 0.92 20.43 18.47
N ASP A 328 -0.12 19.85 17.88
CA ASP A 328 -1.52 20.22 18.13
C ASP A 328 -2.05 19.69 19.49
N SER A 329 -1.34 18.76 20.13
CA SER A 329 -1.77 18.17 21.41
C SER A 329 -1.57 19.13 22.58
N SER A 330 -2.62 19.36 23.38
CA SER A 330 -2.57 20.22 24.56
C SER A 330 -2.09 19.51 25.84
N SER A 331 -2.34 18.20 25.99
CA SER A 331 -1.93 17.41 27.17
C SER A 331 -0.54 16.79 27.01
N ASN A 332 0.28 16.86 28.07
CA ASN A 332 1.61 16.24 28.13
C ASN A 332 1.58 14.71 28.03
N TYR A 333 0.50 14.06 28.48
CA TYR A 333 0.30 12.62 28.31
C TYR A 333 0.10 12.26 26.84
N ASN A 334 -0.79 12.99 26.16
CA ASN A 334 -1.03 12.79 24.73
C ASN A 334 0.22 13.11 23.89
N LYS A 335 1.01 14.11 24.29
CA LYS A 335 2.31 14.39 23.68
C LYS A 335 3.27 13.21 23.79
N LEU A 336 3.48 12.65 24.99
CA LEU A 336 4.33 11.47 25.17
C LEU A 336 3.82 10.26 24.39
N ARG A 337 2.50 9.99 24.42
CA ARG A 337 1.91 8.88 23.66
C ARG A 337 2.18 9.03 22.16
N THR A 338 2.06 10.25 21.65
CA THR A 338 2.35 10.57 20.24
C THR A 338 3.84 10.41 19.93
N LEU A 339 4.75 10.80 20.83
CA LEU A 339 6.19 10.55 20.67
C LEU A 339 6.53 9.07 20.63
N THR A 340 5.92 8.25 21.49
CA THR A 340 6.10 6.79 21.45
C THR A 340 5.60 6.20 20.14
N ALA A 341 4.45 6.66 19.64
CA ALA A 341 3.95 6.26 18.33
C ALA A 341 4.91 6.67 17.19
N LEU A 342 5.43 7.90 17.23
CA LEU A 342 6.41 8.39 16.26
C LEU A 342 7.71 7.59 16.27
N ALA A 343 8.24 7.25 17.46
CA ALA A 343 9.42 6.41 17.59
C ALA A 343 9.21 5.03 16.93
N ASN A 344 8.04 4.43 17.15
CA ASN A 344 7.66 3.16 16.53
C ASN A 344 7.53 3.27 15.00
N ASP A 345 6.95 4.36 14.50
CA ASP A 345 6.81 4.59 13.06
C ASP A 345 8.17 4.79 12.37
N VAL A 346 9.10 5.53 13.00
CA VAL A 346 10.47 5.69 12.52
C VAL A 346 11.24 4.36 12.55
N ASP A 347 11.05 3.52 13.57
CA ASP A 347 11.67 2.18 13.60
C ASP A 347 11.11 1.24 12.52
N LYS A 348 9.78 1.23 12.31
CA LYS A 348 9.15 0.51 11.19
C LYS A 348 9.68 1.01 9.84
N PHE A 349 9.84 2.32 9.69
CA PHE A 349 10.40 2.92 8.49
C PHE A 349 11.85 2.46 8.27
N LYS A 350 12.70 2.49 9.30
CA LYS A 350 14.07 1.97 9.26
C LYS A 350 14.13 0.49 8.85
N LYS A 351 13.28 -0.37 9.44
CA LYS A 351 13.19 -1.79 9.06
C LYS A 351 12.81 -1.98 7.59
N THR A 352 11.88 -1.16 7.10
CA THR A 352 11.47 -1.18 5.69
C THR A 352 12.63 -0.78 4.77
N LEU A 353 13.39 0.24 5.14
CA LEU A 353 14.56 0.70 4.38
C LEU A 353 15.66 -0.37 4.30
N ILE A 354 15.93 -1.08 5.40
CA ILE A 354 16.89 -2.20 5.44
C ILE A 354 16.46 -3.34 4.51
N ALA A 355 15.16 -3.63 4.45
CA ALA A 355 14.61 -4.66 3.57
C ALA A 355 14.56 -4.25 2.09
N THR A 356 14.59 -2.95 1.80
CA THR A 356 14.49 -2.42 0.43
C THR A 356 15.82 -2.58 -0.30
N LYS A 357 15.85 -3.39 -1.36
CA LYS A 357 17.03 -3.58 -2.20
C LYS A 357 17.30 -2.33 -3.05
N GLY A 358 18.56 -1.89 -3.10
CA GLY A 358 19.01 -0.80 -3.98
C GLY A 358 19.43 0.48 -3.26
N PRO A 359 19.76 1.54 -4.03
CA PRO A 359 20.32 2.79 -3.49
C PRO A 359 19.39 3.57 -2.58
N VAL A 360 18.07 3.44 -2.77
CA VAL A 360 17.07 4.15 -1.96
C VAL A 360 17.11 3.69 -0.50
N GLY A 361 17.15 2.36 -0.25
CA GLY A 361 17.10 1.81 1.10
C GLY A 361 18.22 2.33 2.00
N TYR A 362 19.48 2.12 1.61
CA TYR A 362 20.61 2.51 2.47
C TYR A 362 20.84 4.02 2.55
N LYS A 363 20.54 4.78 1.49
CA LYS A 363 20.77 6.24 1.46
C LYS A 363 19.85 7.00 2.42
N PHE A 364 18.63 6.52 2.69
CA PHE A 364 17.70 7.13 3.64
C PHE A 364 17.90 6.71 5.10
N LEU A 365 18.76 5.72 5.39
CA LEU A 365 19.02 5.29 6.78
C LEU A 365 19.51 6.43 7.71
N PRO A 366 20.39 7.36 7.28
CA PRO A 366 20.82 8.49 8.11
C PRO A 366 19.66 9.39 8.57
N VAL A 367 18.61 9.54 7.76
CA VAL A 367 17.41 10.32 8.11
C VAL A 367 16.71 9.68 9.30
N THR A 368 16.49 8.37 9.26
CA THR A 368 15.83 7.66 10.38
C THR A 368 16.63 7.76 11.68
N LYS A 369 17.96 7.69 11.59
CA LYS A 369 18.84 7.90 12.76
C LYS A 369 18.67 9.29 13.36
N THR A 370 18.69 10.33 12.52
CA THR A 370 18.55 11.72 12.96
C THR A 370 17.19 11.96 13.61
N TRP A 371 16.12 11.44 13.00
CA TRP A 371 14.77 11.61 13.53
C TRP A 371 14.54 10.83 14.82
N SER A 372 15.09 9.62 14.95
CA SER A 372 15.07 8.89 16.23
C SER A 372 15.74 9.70 17.34
N GLN A 373 16.86 10.36 17.07
CA GLN A 373 17.55 11.22 18.06
C GLN A 373 16.69 12.42 18.47
N ILE A 374 16.06 13.11 17.50
CA ILE A 374 15.16 14.23 17.79
C ILE A 374 13.99 13.80 18.67
N ILE A 375 13.36 12.66 18.34
CA ILE A 375 12.23 12.12 19.12
C ILE A 375 12.67 11.73 20.52
N GLU A 376 13.84 11.10 20.67
CA GLU A 376 14.41 10.71 21.96
C GLU A 376 14.73 11.94 22.83
N GLU A 377 15.38 12.95 22.28
CA GLU A 377 15.67 14.21 22.97
C GLU A 377 14.40 14.90 23.45
N GLU A 378 13.36 14.97 22.62
CA GLU A 378 12.10 15.59 23.00
C GLU A 378 11.31 14.77 24.02
N THR A 379 11.40 13.43 23.92
CA THR A 379 10.82 12.52 24.92
C THR A 379 11.50 12.74 26.27
N ASN A 380 12.83 12.86 26.30
CA ASN A 380 13.60 13.12 27.51
C ASN A 380 13.23 14.49 28.10
N LYS A 381 13.16 15.56 27.30
CA LYS A 381 12.73 16.89 27.78
C LYS A 381 11.34 16.87 28.39
N LEU A 382 10.36 16.22 27.75
CA LEU A 382 9.01 16.12 28.31
C LEU A 382 8.97 15.25 29.57
N THR A 383 9.83 14.24 29.66
CA THR A 383 9.95 13.40 30.85
C THR A 383 10.60 14.15 32.02
N GLU A 384 11.59 15.00 31.76
CA GLU A 384 12.20 15.90 32.75
C GLU A 384 11.21 16.99 33.20
N LEU A 385 10.50 17.63 32.28
CA LEU A 385 9.45 18.62 32.60
C LEU A 385 8.29 18.01 33.41
N LYS A 386 8.07 16.69 33.31
CA LYS A 386 7.09 15.96 34.12
C LYS A 386 7.52 15.74 35.56
N GLN A 387 8.80 15.85 35.91
CA GLN A 387 9.24 15.62 37.31
C GLN A 387 8.63 16.64 38.29
N ASP A 388 8.21 17.82 37.81
CA ASP A 388 7.57 18.88 38.61
C ASP A 388 6.05 19.03 38.38
N ALA A 389 5.44 18.25 37.47
CA ALA A 389 4.03 18.37 37.10
C ALA A 389 3.22 17.11 37.46
N TYR A 390 1.94 17.27 37.76
CA TYR A 390 1.02 16.13 37.95
C TYR A 390 1.08 15.21 36.73
N GLU A 391 1.59 14.00 36.94
CA GLU A 391 1.59 12.97 35.91
C GLU A 391 0.18 12.38 35.79
N GLU A 392 -0.48 12.63 34.67
CA GLU A 392 -1.80 12.05 34.38
C GLU A 392 -1.75 10.51 34.45
N ILE A 393 -2.76 9.94 35.08
CA ILE A 393 -2.99 8.50 35.10
C ILE A 393 -3.32 8.08 33.65
N PRO A 394 -2.57 7.15 33.05
CA PRO A 394 -2.97 6.58 31.76
C PRO A 394 -4.37 5.99 31.90
N ASN A 395 -5.26 6.24 30.94
CA ASN A 395 -6.59 5.63 30.94
C ASN A 395 -6.58 4.38 30.06
N PRO A 396 -6.54 3.16 30.64
CA PRO A 396 -6.43 1.93 29.88
C PRO A 396 -7.79 1.34 29.51
N TYR A 397 -8.89 1.81 30.11
CA TYR A 397 -10.19 1.18 29.96
C TYR A 397 -10.79 1.44 28.59
N ILE A 398 -11.35 0.39 27.99
CA ILE A 398 -11.95 0.43 26.66
C ILE A 398 -13.37 -0.10 26.76
N PHE A 399 -14.35 0.75 26.47
CA PHE A 399 -15.74 0.34 26.38
C PHE A 399 -16.31 0.70 25.00
N GLY A 400 -17.09 -0.22 24.43
CA GLY A 400 -17.73 -0.05 23.12
C GLY A 400 -17.11 -0.90 22.01
N SER A 401 -15.80 -1.11 22.04
CA SER A 401 -15.07 -1.99 21.10
C SER A 401 -14.63 -3.30 21.76
N PRO A 402 -14.53 -4.41 21.01
CA PRO A 402 -13.93 -5.64 21.54
C PRO A 402 -12.45 -5.44 21.89
N VAL A 403 -12.04 -5.90 23.08
CA VAL A 403 -10.63 -5.95 23.50
C VAL A 403 -9.81 -6.80 22.55
N ARG A 404 -8.71 -6.25 22.03
CA ARG A 404 -7.87 -6.88 21.02
C ARG A 404 -6.68 -7.66 21.62
N PRO A 405 -6.00 -8.53 20.84
CA PRO A 405 -4.88 -9.33 21.33
C PRO A 405 -3.67 -8.51 21.81
N ASP A 406 -3.43 -7.33 21.25
CA ASP A 406 -2.40 -6.40 21.69
C ASP A 406 -2.69 -5.78 23.06
N GLU A 407 -3.94 -5.78 23.50
CA GLU A 407 -4.43 -5.18 24.75
C GLU A 407 -4.63 -6.25 25.84
N SER A 408 -3.75 -7.25 25.89
CA SER A 408 -3.98 -8.51 26.60
C SER A 408 -4.35 -8.40 28.08
N ARG A 409 -3.87 -7.37 28.76
CA ARG A 409 -4.15 -7.13 30.19
C ARG A 409 -5.60 -6.72 30.46
N LEU A 410 -6.28 -6.12 29.47
CA LEU A 410 -7.69 -5.76 29.56
C LEU A 410 -8.62 -6.96 29.32
N PHE A 411 -8.10 -8.04 28.72
CA PHE A 411 -8.85 -9.29 28.57
C PHE A 411 -8.71 -10.12 29.86
N VAL A 412 -9.47 -9.71 30.88
CA VAL A 412 -9.44 -10.33 32.21
C VAL A 412 -10.49 -11.44 32.34
N GLY A 413 -10.10 -12.52 33.00
CA GLY A 413 -10.97 -13.66 33.28
C GLY A 413 -11.18 -14.58 32.09
N ARG A 414 -12.36 -15.20 32.02
CA ARG A 414 -12.83 -16.05 30.91
C ARG A 414 -12.03 -17.35 30.70
N GLN A 415 -11.16 -17.68 31.65
CA GLN A 415 -10.36 -18.90 31.60
C GLN A 415 -11.22 -20.16 31.75
N ASP A 416 -12.33 -20.05 32.47
CA ASP A 416 -13.38 -21.06 32.55
C ASP A 416 -13.98 -21.36 31.17
N ILE A 417 -14.38 -20.32 30.43
CA ILE A 417 -14.97 -20.42 29.09
C ILE A 417 -13.96 -20.96 28.09
N ILE A 418 -12.71 -20.48 28.14
CA ILE A 418 -11.62 -20.96 27.30
C ILE A 418 -11.37 -22.45 27.55
N ARG A 419 -11.28 -22.88 28.81
CA ARG A 419 -11.10 -24.30 29.16
C ARG A 419 -12.29 -25.14 28.71
N GLU A 420 -13.51 -24.62 28.80
CA GLU A 420 -14.70 -25.32 28.32
C GLU A 420 -14.66 -25.50 26.80
N ILE A 421 -14.28 -24.46 26.05
CA ILE A 421 -14.05 -24.55 24.60
C ILE A 421 -12.96 -25.60 24.31
N GLU A 422 -11.80 -25.51 24.95
CA GLU A 422 -10.70 -26.46 24.77
C GLU A 422 -11.10 -27.90 25.09
N SER A 423 -11.82 -28.12 26.18
CA SER A 423 -12.30 -29.45 26.58
C SER A 423 -13.27 -30.03 25.56
N ASN A 424 -14.15 -29.21 24.98
CA ASN A 424 -15.06 -29.65 23.93
C ASN A 424 -14.31 -29.94 22.62
N LEU A 425 -13.23 -29.19 22.33
CA LEU A 425 -12.38 -29.41 21.16
C LEU A 425 -11.43 -30.61 21.32
N ALA A 426 -11.07 -30.98 22.55
CA ALA A 426 -10.11 -32.05 22.83
C ALA A 426 -10.56 -33.44 22.35
N ASN A 427 -11.88 -33.69 22.23
CA ASN A 427 -12.39 -34.96 21.75
C ASN A 427 -12.30 -35.06 20.22
N ILE A 428 -11.27 -35.75 19.73
CA ILE A 428 -10.95 -35.84 18.29
C ILE A 428 -12.05 -36.55 17.48
N PHE A 429 -12.83 -37.43 18.12
CA PHE A 429 -13.86 -38.25 17.48
C PHE A 429 -15.25 -37.59 17.46
N GLN A 430 -15.47 -36.58 18.30
CA GLN A 430 -16.69 -35.79 18.35
C GLN A 430 -16.30 -34.34 18.21
N LYS A 431 -16.50 -33.75 17.03
CA LYS A 431 -16.27 -32.32 16.78
C LYS A 431 -17.59 -31.60 16.99
N PRO A 432 -17.92 -31.19 18.23
CA PRO A 432 -19.19 -30.52 18.47
C PRO A 432 -19.20 -29.18 17.75
N THR A 433 -20.38 -28.80 17.27
CA THR A 433 -20.62 -27.37 17.05
C THR A 433 -20.67 -26.69 18.41
N LEU A 434 -20.04 -25.53 18.54
CA LEU A 434 -20.05 -24.77 19.78
C LEU A 434 -21.00 -23.58 19.62
N PHE A 435 -21.86 -23.36 20.61
CA PHE A 435 -22.73 -22.20 20.65
C PHE A 435 -22.40 -21.36 21.88
N LEU A 436 -21.68 -20.26 21.68
CA LEU A 436 -21.32 -19.32 22.74
C LEU A 436 -22.41 -18.26 22.87
N HIS A 437 -23.31 -18.48 23.82
CA HIS A 437 -24.44 -17.61 24.11
C HIS A 437 -24.07 -16.63 25.23
N GLY A 438 -24.43 -15.35 25.08
CA GLY A 438 -24.32 -14.38 26.17
C GLY A 438 -24.89 -13.03 25.78
N ARG A 439 -25.40 -12.27 26.76
CA ARG A 439 -26.08 -10.98 26.49
C ARG A 439 -25.18 -9.96 25.81
N ARG A 440 -25.76 -8.86 25.30
CA ARG A 440 -24.96 -7.81 24.64
C ARG A 440 -23.95 -7.23 25.64
N ARG A 441 -22.75 -6.89 25.14
CA ARG A 441 -21.66 -6.27 25.92
C ARG A 441 -21.01 -7.13 27.04
N VAL A 442 -21.24 -8.44 27.09
CA VAL A 442 -20.55 -9.34 28.05
C VAL A 442 -19.16 -9.83 27.59
N GLY A 443 -18.72 -9.42 26.39
CA GLY A 443 -17.38 -9.72 25.86
C GLY A 443 -17.28 -10.91 24.90
N LYS A 444 -18.38 -11.35 24.28
CA LYS A 444 -18.38 -12.45 23.28
C LYS A 444 -17.32 -12.27 22.18
N SER A 445 -17.39 -11.15 21.46
CA SER A 445 -16.43 -10.85 20.38
C SER A 445 -14.99 -10.77 20.89
N SER A 446 -14.78 -10.24 22.11
CA SER A 446 -13.45 -10.22 22.74
C SER A 446 -12.91 -11.63 23.02
N VAL A 447 -13.78 -12.56 23.45
CA VAL A 447 -13.40 -13.97 23.62
C VAL A 447 -12.99 -14.56 22.27
N LEU A 448 -13.77 -14.37 21.19
CA LEU A 448 -13.44 -14.93 19.87
C LEU A 448 -12.12 -14.39 19.31
N ILE A 449 -11.91 -13.08 19.39
CA ILE A 449 -10.72 -12.42 18.86
C ILE A 449 -9.46 -12.84 19.62
N ASN A 450 -9.56 -13.08 20.94
CA ASN A 450 -8.44 -13.53 21.76
C ASN A 450 -8.25 -15.05 21.79
N LEU A 451 -9.26 -15.82 21.36
CA LEU A 451 -9.25 -17.28 21.35
C LEU A 451 -7.99 -17.90 20.72
N PRO A 452 -7.44 -17.38 19.59
CA PRO A 452 -6.22 -17.93 18.99
C PRO A 452 -4.99 -17.97 19.89
N ARG A 453 -4.96 -17.15 20.96
CA ARG A 453 -3.82 -17.08 21.89
C ARG A 453 -3.83 -18.21 22.91
N PHE A 454 -5.01 -18.73 23.19
CA PHE A 454 -5.23 -19.77 24.18
C PHE A 454 -5.26 -21.14 23.52
N LEU A 455 -5.83 -21.24 22.33
CA LEU A 455 -5.84 -22.49 21.59
C LEU A 455 -4.43 -22.91 21.16
N GLY A 456 -4.12 -24.20 21.33
CA GLY A 456 -2.88 -24.78 20.83
C GLY A 456 -2.74 -24.67 19.30
N LYS A 457 -1.51 -24.77 18.80
CA LYS A 457 -1.17 -24.64 17.36
C LYS A 457 -1.97 -25.55 16.42
N ARG A 458 -2.63 -26.58 16.95
CA ARG A 458 -3.51 -27.47 16.18
C ARG A 458 -4.73 -26.74 15.62
N TYR A 459 -5.24 -25.74 16.31
CA TYR A 459 -6.45 -25.00 15.91
C TYR A 459 -6.10 -23.71 15.20
N LEU A 460 -6.62 -23.55 13.99
CA LEU A 460 -6.50 -22.37 13.16
C LEU A 460 -7.85 -21.66 13.19
N SER A 461 -7.97 -20.65 14.04
CA SER A 461 -9.22 -19.90 14.21
C SER A 461 -9.37 -18.82 13.14
N VAL A 462 -10.56 -18.80 12.54
CA VAL A 462 -11.03 -17.83 11.55
C VAL A 462 -12.20 -17.07 12.17
N TYR A 463 -12.06 -15.76 12.32
CA TYR A 463 -13.13 -14.89 12.81
C TYR A 463 -13.97 -14.37 11.63
N ILE A 464 -15.29 -14.52 11.73
CA ILE A 464 -16.26 -14.08 10.73
C ILE A 464 -17.28 -13.19 11.42
N ASP A 465 -17.30 -11.91 11.06
CA ASP A 465 -18.28 -10.95 11.55
C ASP A 465 -19.54 -11.01 10.66
N CYS A 466 -20.66 -11.49 11.21
CA CYS A 466 -21.93 -11.52 10.49
C CYS A 466 -22.62 -10.14 10.46
N GLN A 467 -22.17 -9.16 11.25
CA GLN A 467 -22.65 -7.77 11.15
C GLN A 467 -22.07 -7.02 9.95
N ASP A 468 -20.97 -7.51 9.36
CA ASP A 468 -20.44 -6.96 8.12
C ASP A 468 -21.46 -7.15 6.98
N PRO A 469 -21.92 -6.06 6.32
CA PRO A 469 -22.86 -6.17 5.20
C PRO A 469 -22.38 -7.09 4.07
N ARG A 470 -21.06 -7.21 3.88
CA ARG A 470 -20.47 -8.11 2.88
C ARG A 470 -20.76 -9.58 3.20
N THR A 471 -20.89 -9.93 4.48
CA THR A 471 -21.24 -11.30 4.89
C THR A 471 -22.72 -11.59 4.61
N THR A 472 -23.58 -10.57 4.54
CA THR A 472 -25.03 -10.72 4.54
C THR A 472 -25.74 -10.27 3.25
N GLU A 473 -25.05 -9.67 2.28
CA GLU A 473 -25.70 -9.15 1.05
C GLU A 473 -26.26 -10.24 0.12
N SER A 474 -25.58 -11.37 -0.01
CA SER A 474 -25.91 -12.44 -0.97
C SER A 474 -25.14 -13.72 -0.64
N PRO A 475 -25.63 -14.90 -1.09
CA PRO A 475 -24.89 -16.16 -0.94
C PRO A 475 -23.48 -16.12 -1.55
N SER A 476 -23.30 -15.43 -2.68
CA SER A 476 -22.01 -15.26 -3.33
C SER A 476 -21.03 -14.46 -2.46
N SER A 477 -21.50 -13.37 -1.85
CA SER A 477 -20.66 -12.56 -0.98
C SER A 477 -20.36 -13.23 0.35
N PHE A 478 -21.30 -14.00 0.91
CA PHE A 478 -21.05 -14.86 2.06
C PHE A 478 -19.91 -15.85 1.79
N CYS A 479 -20.00 -16.62 0.70
CA CYS A 479 -18.97 -17.60 0.32
C CYS A 479 -17.61 -16.94 0.01
N TYR A 480 -17.61 -15.79 -0.66
CA TYR A 480 -16.38 -15.03 -0.91
C TYR A 480 -15.75 -14.52 0.38
N THR A 481 -16.54 -13.93 1.29
CA THR A 481 -16.06 -13.41 2.57
C THR A 481 -15.50 -14.53 3.44
N LEU A 482 -16.19 -15.67 3.49
CA LEU A 482 -15.74 -16.86 4.20
C LEU A 482 -14.40 -17.38 3.66
N SER A 483 -14.23 -17.47 2.34
CA SER A 483 -12.98 -17.93 1.72
C SER A 483 -11.83 -16.96 1.93
N LYS A 484 -12.09 -15.66 1.79
CA LYS A 484 -11.12 -14.58 2.03
C LYS A 484 -10.65 -14.54 3.48
N SER A 485 -11.58 -14.52 4.45
CA SER A 485 -11.24 -14.49 5.88
C SER A 485 -10.46 -15.74 6.31
N THR A 486 -10.82 -16.90 5.76
CA THR A 486 -10.12 -18.16 5.99
C THR A 486 -8.69 -18.10 5.44
N SER A 487 -8.51 -17.68 4.19
CA SER A 487 -7.19 -17.57 3.57
C SER A 487 -6.29 -16.56 4.29
N ASN A 488 -6.79 -15.36 4.61
CA ASN A 488 -6.02 -14.36 5.38
C ASN A 488 -5.56 -14.92 6.73
N SER A 489 -6.47 -15.58 7.46
CA SER A 489 -6.17 -16.19 8.77
C SER A 489 -5.11 -17.30 8.66
N LEU A 490 -5.11 -18.05 7.56
CA LEU A 490 -4.13 -19.10 7.27
C LEU A 490 -2.76 -18.49 6.88
N GLN A 491 -2.75 -17.44 6.06
CA GLN A 491 -1.53 -16.74 5.63
C GLN A 491 -0.77 -16.13 6.81
N ASP A 492 -1.47 -15.53 7.77
CA ASP A 492 -0.87 -15.00 9.00
C ASP A 492 -0.13 -16.08 9.83
N ARG A 493 -0.42 -17.36 9.57
CA ARG A 493 0.16 -18.53 10.24
C ARG A 493 1.13 -19.31 9.35
N GLY A 494 1.52 -18.74 8.21
CA GLY A 494 2.56 -19.26 7.32
C GLY A 494 2.06 -20.16 6.19
N PHE A 495 0.75 -20.32 6.01
CA PHE A 495 0.19 -21.10 4.90
C PHE A 495 0.07 -20.24 3.64
N THR A 496 0.60 -20.72 2.51
CA THR A 496 0.47 -20.00 1.23
C THR A 496 -0.72 -20.58 0.46
N LEU A 497 -1.91 -20.02 0.67
CA LEU A 497 -3.16 -20.50 0.07
C LEU A 497 -3.88 -19.33 -0.62
N GLU A 498 -4.10 -19.46 -1.92
CA GLU A 498 -4.95 -18.54 -2.67
C GLU A 498 -6.43 -18.82 -2.39
N TYR A 499 -7.27 -17.79 -2.51
CA TYR A 499 -8.74 -17.91 -2.41
C TYR A 499 -9.38 -17.49 -3.74
N PRO A 500 -10.56 -18.04 -4.10
CA PRO A 500 -11.19 -17.73 -5.38
C PRO A 500 -11.62 -16.26 -5.47
N LEU A 501 -11.50 -15.69 -6.67
CA LEU A 501 -11.99 -14.33 -6.96
C LEU A 501 -13.51 -14.25 -6.84
N PHE A 502 -14.03 -13.07 -6.49
CA PHE A 502 -15.46 -12.85 -6.24
C PHE A 502 -16.34 -13.25 -7.44
N GLU A 503 -15.88 -12.98 -8.66
CA GLU A 503 -16.60 -13.24 -9.91
C GLU A 503 -16.96 -14.72 -10.08
N VAL A 504 -16.15 -15.63 -9.52
CA VAL A 504 -16.35 -17.07 -9.61
C VAL A 504 -17.57 -17.52 -8.78
N PHE A 505 -17.90 -16.80 -7.70
CA PHE A 505 -19.01 -17.12 -6.82
C PHE A 505 -20.39 -16.71 -7.37
N GLN A 506 -20.48 -15.98 -8.49
CA GLN A 506 -21.76 -15.44 -8.99
C GLN A 506 -22.76 -16.49 -9.50
N LYS A 507 -22.29 -17.66 -9.95
CA LYS A 507 -23.17 -18.69 -10.54
C LYS A 507 -23.52 -19.81 -9.55
N ASN A 508 -22.50 -20.45 -8.98
CA ASN A 508 -22.64 -21.63 -8.12
C ASN A 508 -21.82 -21.46 -6.83
N PRO A 509 -22.16 -20.48 -5.98
CA PRO A 509 -21.30 -20.07 -4.86
C PRO A 509 -20.95 -21.22 -3.91
N PHE A 510 -21.93 -22.05 -3.58
CA PHE A 510 -21.74 -23.18 -2.67
C PHE A 510 -20.86 -24.30 -3.26
N THR A 511 -20.98 -24.59 -4.56
CA THR A 511 -20.10 -25.55 -5.22
C THR A 511 -18.65 -25.07 -5.25
N ILE A 512 -18.44 -23.79 -5.54
CA ILE A 512 -17.10 -23.18 -5.56
C ILE A 512 -16.50 -23.20 -4.16
N LEU A 513 -17.26 -22.81 -3.14
CA LEU A 513 -16.82 -22.87 -1.74
C LEU A 513 -16.48 -24.31 -1.32
N GLY A 514 -17.33 -25.27 -1.66
CA GLY A 514 -17.14 -26.69 -1.35
C GLY A 514 -15.86 -27.25 -1.97
N ASN A 515 -15.64 -27.02 -3.27
CA ASN A 515 -14.43 -27.46 -3.96
C ASN A 515 -13.17 -26.83 -3.35
N TRP A 516 -13.23 -25.55 -3.01
CA TRP A 516 -12.11 -24.87 -2.38
C TRP A 516 -11.84 -25.41 -0.97
N PHE A 517 -12.88 -25.69 -0.18
CA PHE A 517 -12.73 -26.35 1.12
C PHE A 517 -12.14 -27.77 0.99
N ASP A 518 -12.40 -28.51 -0.10
CA ASP A 518 -11.76 -29.81 -0.34
C ASP A 518 -10.23 -29.66 -0.51
N GLU A 519 -9.77 -28.56 -1.11
CA GLU A 519 -8.34 -28.26 -1.25
C GLU A 519 -7.72 -27.87 0.10
N ILE A 520 -8.39 -27.01 0.85
CA ILE A 520 -7.98 -26.60 2.20
C ILE A 520 -7.87 -27.81 3.13
N GLU A 521 -8.84 -28.72 3.08
CA GLU A 521 -8.87 -29.91 3.92
C GLU A 521 -7.66 -30.82 3.70
N LYS A 522 -7.17 -30.98 2.46
CA LYS A 522 -5.93 -31.73 2.17
C LYS A 522 -4.71 -31.09 2.83
N THR A 523 -4.63 -29.76 2.83
CA THR A 523 -3.54 -29.04 3.52
C THR A 523 -3.63 -29.20 5.03
N LEU A 524 -4.84 -29.07 5.60
CA LEU A 524 -5.06 -29.25 7.03
C LEU A 524 -4.77 -30.69 7.48
N GLU A 525 -5.10 -31.69 6.66
CA GLU A 525 -4.82 -33.11 6.93
C GLU A 525 -3.31 -33.40 6.98
N THR A 526 -2.54 -32.84 6.03
CA THR A 526 -1.07 -33.01 5.98
C THR A 526 -0.38 -32.47 7.25
N GLU A 527 -0.91 -31.38 7.81
CA GLU A 527 -0.34 -30.67 8.97
C GLU A 527 -1.02 -31.05 10.31
N ASP A 528 -1.96 -32.00 10.31
CA ASP A 528 -2.85 -32.37 11.43
C ASP A 528 -3.46 -31.15 12.14
N ARG A 529 -4.02 -30.23 11.35
CA ARG A 529 -4.66 -28.99 11.83
C ARG A 529 -6.19 -29.11 11.78
N LEU A 530 -6.86 -28.32 12.60
CA LEU A 530 -8.30 -28.10 12.57
C LEU A 530 -8.59 -26.63 12.35
N LEU A 531 -9.49 -26.31 11.43
CA LEU A 531 -9.98 -24.95 11.19
C LEU A 531 -11.19 -24.68 12.07
N LEU A 532 -11.10 -23.68 12.94
CA LEU A 532 -12.21 -23.24 13.79
C LEU A 532 -12.87 -22.00 13.16
N LEU A 533 -14.02 -22.18 12.53
CA LEU A 533 -14.84 -21.11 11.99
C LEU A 533 -15.67 -20.49 13.12
N ALA A 534 -15.29 -19.28 13.55
CA ALA A 534 -15.98 -18.53 14.59
C ALA A 534 -16.89 -17.46 13.96
N LEU A 535 -18.19 -17.74 13.88
CA LEU A 535 -19.21 -16.83 13.36
C LEU A 535 -19.77 -15.99 14.52
N ASP A 536 -19.51 -14.69 14.49
CA ASP A 536 -19.96 -13.72 15.50
C ASP A 536 -21.30 -13.10 15.08
N GLU A 537 -22.22 -12.95 16.04
CA GLU A 537 -23.53 -12.29 15.86
C GLU A 537 -24.40 -12.92 14.76
N TYR A 538 -24.62 -14.24 14.88
CA TYR A 538 -25.35 -15.07 13.93
C TYR A 538 -26.78 -14.61 13.62
N GLU A 539 -27.40 -13.83 14.50
CA GLU A 539 -28.73 -13.25 14.30
C GLU A 539 -28.80 -12.41 13.01
N LYS A 540 -27.67 -11.84 12.57
CA LYS A 540 -27.60 -11.11 11.30
C LYS A 540 -27.74 -11.98 10.07
N LEU A 541 -27.36 -13.25 10.14
CA LEU A 541 -27.64 -14.20 9.07
C LEU A 541 -29.14 -14.45 8.95
N GLU A 542 -29.83 -14.66 10.08
CA GLU A 542 -31.29 -14.83 10.08
C GLU A 542 -32.01 -13.59 9.57
N GLU A 543 -31.69 -12.41 10.10
CA GLU A 543 -32.30 -11.14 9.65
C GLU A 543 -32.17 -10.98 8.13
N SER A 544 -31.04 -11.39 7.56
CA SER A 544 -30.80 -11.30 6.12
C SER A 544 -31.55 -12.38 5.31
N ILE A 545 -31.71 -13.58 5.87
CA ILE A 545 -32.54 -14.65 5.27
C ILE A 545 -34.00 -14.22 5.23
N LEU A 546 -34.52 -13.68 6.34
CA LEU A 546 -35.91 -13.22 6.44
C LEU A 546 -36.19 -12.02 5.50
N ARG A 547 -35.19 -11.18 5.23
CA ARG A 547 -35.27 -10.10 4.23
C ARG A 547 -35.16 -10.58 2.78
N GLY A 548 -34.78 -11.84 2.55
CA GLY A 548 -34.62 -12.42 1.22
C GLY A 548 -33.29 -12.11 0.52
N ASN A 549 -32.31 -11.51 1.22
CA ASN A 549 -30.98 -11.25 0.69
C ASN A 549 -30.12 -12.53 0.69
N LEU A 550 -30.16 -13.26 1.81
CA LEU A 550 -29.58 -14.59 1.93
C LEU A 550 -30.64 -15.66 1.71
N SER A 551 -30.20 -16.80 1.22
CA SER A 551 -31.04 -17.97 1.02
C SER A 551 -30.88 -18.95 2.19
N ILE A 552 -31.92 -19.73 2.49
CA ILE A 552 -31.90 -20.69 3.63
C ILE A 552 -30.81 -21.76 3.48
N GLU A 553 -30.38 -22.02 2.24
CA GLU A 553 -29.31 -22.95 1.89
C GLU A 553 -27.97 -22.60 2.54
N ILE A 554 -27.77 -21.36 3.02
CA ILE A 554 -26.62 -21.00 3.86
C ILE A 554 -26.58 -21.85 5.14
N LEU A 555 -27.73 -22.06 5.78
CA LEU A 555 -27.84 -22.90 6.97
C LEU A 555 -27.63 -24.38 6.62
N ASP A 556 -28.10 -24.83 5.46
CA ASP A 556 -27.81 -26.17 4.95
C ASP A 556 -26.31 -26.37 4.71
N GLN A 557 -25.60 -25.34 4.21
CA GLN A 557 -24.15 -25.40 4.05
C GLN A 557 -23.42 -25.44 5.39
N LEU A 558 -23.81 -24.63 6.38
CA LEU A 558 -23.24 -24.70 7.72
C LEU A 558 -23.43 -26.10 8.32
N ARG A 559 -24.62 -26.67 8.18
CA ARG A 559 -24.92 -28.05 8.61
C ARG A 559 -24.05 -29.07 7.88
N ASN A 560 -23.89 -28.94 6.57
CA ASN A 560 -23.04 -29.82 5.77
C ASN A 560 -21.56 -29.76 6.23
N ILE A 561 -21.05 -28.56 6.53
CA ILE A 561 -19.70 -28.38 7.10
C ILE A 561 -19.60 -29.11 8.44
N ILE A 562 -20.55 -28.89 9.34
CA ILE A 562 -20.59 -29.51 10.68
C ILE A 562 -20.62 -31.03 10.60
N GLN A 563 -21.39 -31.61 9.67
CA GLN A 563 -21.63 -33.05 9.61
C GLN A 563 -20.56 -33.83 8.85
N HIS A 564 -19.97 -33.25 7.79
CA HIS A 564 -19.18 -34.01 6.83
C HIS A 564 -17.71 -33.60 6.74
N ARG A 565 -17.35 -32.40 7.17
CA ARG A 565 -15.97 -31.91 7.08
C ARG A 565 -15.16 -32.37 8.29
N LYS A 566 -14.11 -33.14 8.05
CA LYS A 566 -13.28 -33.69 9.13
C LYS A 566 -12.41 -32.60 9.73
N HIS A 567 -11.86 -31.69 8.95
CA HIS A 567 -10.91 -30.71 9.49
C HIS A 567 -11.54 -29.38 9.92
N PHE A 568 -12.87 -29.31 10.02
CA PHE A 568 -13.59 -28.08 10.34
C PHE A 568 -14.34 -28.22 11.67
N VAL A 569 -14.32 -27.15 12.46
CA VAL A 569 -15.12 -26.97 13.66
C VAL A 569 -15.84 -25.63 13.54
N VAL A 570 -17.11 -25.60 13.93
CA VAL A 570 -17.92 -24.38 13.87
C VAL A 570 -18.23 -23.91 15.28
N LEU A 571 -17.96 -22.63 15.55
CA LEU A 571 -18.34 -21.92 16.76
C LEU A 571 -19.22 -20.75 16.33
N ILE A 572 -20.43 -20.69 16.88
CA ILE A 572 -21.39 -19.62 16.60
C ILE A 572 -21.60 -18.84 17.89
N THR A 573 -21.66 -17.51 17.82
CA THR A 573 -21.98 -16.65 18.97
C THR A 573 -23.22 -15.84 18.70
N GLY A 574 -23.94 -15.51 19.77
CA GLY A 574 -25.00 -14.52 19.71
C GLY A 574 -25.51 -14.10 21.08
N SER A 575 -26.38 -13.11 21.05
CA SER A 575 -27.11 -12.53 22.17
C SER A 575 -28.42 -13.25 22.48
N LYS A 576 -29.09 -13.78 21.45
CA LYS A 576 -30.35 -14.51 21.55
C LYS A 576 -30.13 -16.00 21.65
N GLU A 577 -30.95 -16.67 22.45
CA GLU A 577 -31.03 -18.13 22.46
C GLU A 577 -31.64 -18.65 21.15
N LEU A 578 -31.31 -19.89 20.74
CA LEU A 578 -31.80 -20.48 19.48
C LEU A 578 -33.33 -20.59 19.41
N ASN A 579 -34.02 -20.59 20.56
CA ASN A 579 -35.48 -20.64 20.67
C ASN A 579 -36.16 -19.26 20.61
N GLU A 580 -35.39 -18.16 20.67
CA GLU A 580 -35.88 -16.78 20.58
C GLU A 580 -35.91 -16.28 19.11
N LEU A 581 -35.50 -17.14 18.17
CA LEU A 581 -35.40 -16.85 16.75
C LEU A 581 -36.64 -17.31 15.98
N GLU A 582 -36.90 -16.71 14.83
CA GLU A 582 -38.06 -17.03 13.99
C GLU A 582 -37.83 -18.31 13.17
N LEU A 583 -36.60 -18.49 12.69
CA LEU A 583 -36.16 -19.71 12.03
C LEU A 583 -35.82 -20.78 13.05
N ASN A 584 -36.10 -22.04 12.71
CA ASN A 584 -35.77 -23.17 13.58
C ASN A 584 -34.28 -23.53 13.48
N TRP A 585 -33.40 -22.70 14.04
CA TRP A 585 -31.96 -22.94 14.09
C TRP A 585 -31.59 -24.24 14.81
N SER A 586 -32.46 -24.73 15.69
CA SER A 586 -32.24 -25.99 16.40
C SER A 586 -32.17 -27.20 15.46
N ASP A 587 -32.83 -27.17 14.29
CA ASP A 587 -32.75 -28.24 13.27
C ASP A 587 -31.39 -28.31 12.58
N TYR A 588 -30.68 -27.18 12.50
CA TYR A 588 -29.36 -27.05 11.88
C TYR A 588 -28.24 -27.29 12.88
N LEU A 589 -28.49 -26.99 14.16
CA LEU A 589 -27.52 -27.00 15.26
C LEU A 589 -27.84 -28.04 16.34
N ILE A 590 -28.47 -29.17 15.97
CA ILE A 590 -28.92 -30.23 16.91
C ILE A 590 -27.80 -30.70 17.86
N SER A 591 -26.56 -30.79 17.36
CA SER A 591 -25.40 -31.25 18.12
C SER A 591 -24.62 -30.13 18.81
N ALA A 592 -25.14 -28.89 18.81
CA ALA A 592 -24.43 -27.75 19.36
C ALA A 592 -24.33 -27.82 20.89
N ARG A 593 -23.11 -27.69 21.40
CA ARG A 593 -22.82 -27.55 22.82
C ARG A 593 -22.94 -26.08 23.20
N THR A 594 -23.91 -25.76 24.04
CA THR A 594 -24.15 -24.40 24.50
C THR A 594 -23.21 -24.06 25.64
N ILE A 595 -22.44 -22.97 25.48
CA ILE A 595 -21.53 -22.39 26.47
C ILE A 595 -22.10 -21.01 26.82
N LYS A 596 -22.46 -20.79 28.10
CA LYS A 596 -23.03 -19.50 28.56
C LYS A 596 -21.94 -18.56 29.04
N LEU A 597 -21.82 -17.41 28.40
CA LEU A 597 -20.93 -16.31 28.78
C LEU A 597 -21.69 -15.30 29.66
N GLY A 598 -21.43 -15.31 30.95
CA GLY A 598 -22.01 -14.40 31.94
C GLY A 598 -21.18 -13.14 32.21
N TYR A 599 -21.42 -12.50 33.34
CA TYR A 599 -20.59 -11.41 33.86
C TYR A 599 -19.24 -11.93 34.38
N LEU A 600 -18.33 -11.05 34.78
CA LEU A 600 -17.09 -11.46 35.44
C LEU A 600 -17.38 -11.93 36.87
N SER A 601 -16.53 -12.77 37.43
CA SER A 601 -16.51 -12.97 38.88
C SER A 601 -16.03 -11.71 39.60
N LYS A 602 -16.30 -11.60 40.91
CA LYS A 602 -15.86 -10.44 41.70
C LYS A 602 -14.34 -10.27 41.69
N ASP A 603 -13.58 -11.36 41.69
CA ASP A 603 -12.11 -11.33 41.65
C ASP A 603 -11.56 -10.93 40.28
N GLU A 604 -12.20 -11.39 39.20
CA GLU A 604 -11.88 -10.97 37.84
C GLU A 604 -12.20 -9.49 37.63
N ALA A 605 -13.37 -9.02 38.08
CA ALA A 605 -13.73 -7.61 38.02
C ALA A 605 -12.78 -6.75 38.85
N ARG A 606 -12.39 -7.19 40.05
CA ARG A 606 -11.39 -6.52 40.88
C ARG A 606 -10.06 -6.37 40.16
N THR A 607 -9.57 -7.45 39.56
CA THR A 607 -8.33 -7.45 38.78
C THR A 607 -8.40 -6.45 37.63
N LEU A 608 -9.51 -6.40 36.90
CA LEU A 608 -9.72 -5.43 35.82
C LEU A 608 -9.73 -3.98 36.35
N ILE A 609 -10.32 -3.74 37.53
CA ILE A 609 -10.40 -2.41 38.15
C ILE A 609 -9.04 -1.96 38.68
N THR A 610 -8.28 -2.83 39.35
CA THR A 610 -7.07 -2.40 40.08
C THR A 610 -5.79 -2.59 39.28
N ASN A 611 -5.76 -3.52 38.31
CA ASN A 611 -4.56 -3.83 37.54
C ASN A 611 -4.85 -4.05 36.03
N PRO A 612 -5.37 -3.01 35.33
CA PRO A 612 -5.69 -3.08 33.90
C PRO A 612 -4.47 -3.06 32.96
N ILE A 613 -3.34 -2.49 33.39
CA ILE A 613 -2.06 -2.40 32.66
C ILE A 613 -0.88 -2.44 33.62
N ASP A 614 0.31 -2.74 33.10
CA ASP A 614 1.55 -2.61 33.86
C ASP A 614 1.73 -1.14 34.30
N ASP A 615 2.20 -0.93 35.54
CA ASP A 615 2.42 0.39 36.16
C ASP A 615 1.18 1.29 36.28
N PHE A 616 -0.02 0.70 36.41
CA PHE A 616 -1.24 1.47 36.67
C PHE A 616 -1.16 2.24 38.00
N SER A 617 -1.24 3.57 37.93
CA SER A 617 -0.88 4.46 39.05
C SER A 617 -2.05 5.02 39.85
N LEU A 618 -3.29 4.56 39.57
CA LEU A 618 -4.46 4.94 40.36
C LEU A 618 -4.55 4.11 41.64
N ASN A 619 -4.53 4.80 42.79
CA ASN A 619 -4.79 4.20 44.09
C ASN A 619 -6.29 4.27 44.42
N TYR A 620 -6.75 3.34 45.24
CA TYR A 620 -8.11 3.31 45.77
C TYR A 620 -8.06 3.42 47.29
N GLU A 621 -8.91 4.27 47.87
CA GLU A 621 -9.05 4.39 49.33
C GLU A 621 -9.45 3.03 49.93
N GLY A 622 -8.69 2.58 50.94
CA GLY A 622 -8.84 1.24 51.51
C GLY A 622 -8.15 0.11 50.72
N GLY A 623 -7.44 0.44 49.63
CA GLY A 623 -6.70 -0.50 48.80
C GLY A 623 -7.56 -1.32 47.85
N GLU A 624 -6.97 -2.34 47.23
CA GLU A 624 -7.63 -3.16 46.20
C GLU A 624 -8.87 -3.91 46.69
N ASN A 625 -8.92 -4.22 47.99
CA ASN A 625 -10.04 -4.90 48.67
C ASN A 625 -10.94 -3.93 49.46
N GLY A 626 -10.72 -2.61 49.30
CA GLY A 626 -11.45 -1.56 49.99
C GLY A 626 -12.89 -1.35 49.50
N GLU A 627 -13.63 -0.53 50.24
CA GLU A 627 -15.04 -0.22 49.94
C GLU A 627 -15.23 0.48 48.59
N VAL A 628 -14.25 1.28 48.14
CA VAL A 628 -14.30 1.97 46.84
C VAL A 628 -14.38 0.98 45.68
N VAL A 629 -13.50 -0.03 45.67
CA VAL A 629 -13.50 -1.06 44.61
C VAL A 629 -14.74 -1.95 44.71
N ASN A 630 -15.16 -2.30 45.93
CA ASN A 630 -16.40 -3.05 46.15
C ASN A 630 -17.62 -2.30 45.64
N LYS A 631 -17.66 -0.97 45.84
CA LYS A 631 -18.75 -0.14 45.33
C LYS A 631 -18.82 -0.19 43.80
N ILE A 632 -17.69 -0.13 43.09
CA ILE A 632 -17.65 -0.29 41.63
C ILE A 632 -18.18 -1.67 41.22
N ILE A 633 -17.71 -2.72 41.88
CA ILE A 633 -18.14 -4.10 41.63
C ILE A 633 -19.65 -4.25 41.82
N ASP A 634 -20.20 -3.70 42.89
CA ASP A 634 -21.61 -3.86 43.26
C ASP A 634 -22.54 -3.01 42.37
N VAL A 635 -22.14 -1.78 41.98
CA VAL A 635 -23.01 -0.96 41.11
C VAL A 635 -23.04 -1.43 39.66
N THR A 636 -21.94 -2.04 39.20
CA THR A 636 -21.82 -2.58 37.84
C THR A 636 -22.18 -4.06 37.75
N SER A 637 -22.30 -4.73 38.90
CA SER A 637 -22.52 -6.17 39.03
C SER A 637 -21.55 -7.01 38.21
N CYS A 638 -20.29 -6.56 38.14
CA CYS A 638 -19.22 -7.20 37.37
C CYS A 638 -19.49 -7.30 35.86
N GLN A 639 -20.44 -6.52 35.32
CA GLN A 639 -20.71 -6.48 33.89
C GLN A 639 -19.51 -5.82 33.18
N PRO A 640 -18.80 -6.50 32.25
CA PRO A 640 -17.51 -6.05 31.74
C PRO A 640 -17.52 -4.65 31.11
N TYR A 641 -18.56 -4.31 30.35
CA TYR A 641 -18.69 -3.02 29.68
C TYR A 641 -18.94 -1.88 30.67
N LEU A 642 -19.79 -2.08 31.68
CA LEU A 642 -20.09 -1.08 32.71
C LEU A 642 -18.91 -0.89 33.66
N VAL A 643 -18.19 -1.96 34.01
CA VAL A 643 -16.94 -1.86 34.79
C VAL A 643 -15.96 -0.97 34.04
N GLN A 644 -15.71 -1.25 32.76
CA GLN A 644 -14.77 -0.44 31.98
C GLN A 644 -15.28 0.99 31.75
N ALA A 645 -16.57 1.20 31.49
CA ALA A 645 -17.13 2.55 31.32
C ALA A 645 -16.99 3.39 32.59
N LEU A 646 -17.27 2.80 33.76
CA LEU A 646 -17.15 3.49 35.05
C LEU A 646 -15.70 3.83 35.37
N CYS A 647 -14.79 2.86 35.23
CA CYS A 647 -13.38 3.13 35.49
C CYS A 647 -12.79 4.13 34.49
N PHE A 648 -13.24 4.12 33.23
CA PHE A 648 -12.84 5.12 32.24
C PHE A 648 -13.22 6.54 32.68
N ASP A 649 -14.47 6.75 33.09
CA ASP A 649 -14.95 8.06 33.54
C ASP A 649 -14.33 8.49 34.88
N LEU A 650 -14.04 7.52 35.76
CA LEU A 650 -13.33 7.75 37.02
C LEU A 650 -11.91 8.26 36.79
N VAL A 651 -11.12 7.59 35.93
CA VAL A 651 -9.75 8.02 35.61
C VAL A 651 -9.75 9.43 35.01
N ASN A 652 -10.63 9.69 34.05
CA ASN A 652 -10.74 11.01 33.42
C ASN A 652 -11.14 12.10 34.44
N TYR A 653 -12.06 11.77 35.35
CA TYR A 653 -12.44 12.67 36.42
C TYR A 653 -11.26 12.98 37.35
N LEU A 654 -10.55 11.96 37.84
CA LEU A 654 -9.43 12.13 38.76
C LEU A 654 -8.26 12.90 38.12
N ASN A 655 -7.98 12.65 36.84
CA ASN A 655 -7.01 13.45 36.08
C ASN A 655 -7.41 14.93 35.99
N SER A 656 -8.70 15.24 35.79
CA SER A 656 -9.19 16.63 35.79
C SER A 656 -9.05 17.32 37.16
N GLN A 657 -8.98 16.54 38.24
CA GLN A 657 -8.80 17.04 39.60
C GLN A 657 -7.33 16.98 40.05
N HIS A 658 -6.41 16.54 39.19
CA HIS A 658 -5.01 16.31 39.53
C HIS A 658 -4.82 15.41 40.78
N ARG A 659 -5.61 14.34 40.88
CA ARG A 659 -5.56 13.37 41.99
C ARG A 659 -5.29 11.95 41.50
N LYS A 660 -4.49 11.18 42.26
CA LYS A 660 -4.19 9.76 41.99
C LYS A 660 -4.80 8.78 43.00
N GLU A 661 -5.77 9.22 43.78
CA GLU A 661 -6.47 8.39 44.76
C GLU A 661 -7.99 8.55 44.58
N ALA A 662 -8.68 7.45 44.30
CA ALA A 662 -10.14 7.38 44.22
C ALA A 662 -10.76 7.19 45.60
N ARG A 663 -11.77 8.01 45.92
CA ARG A 663 -12.58 7.95 47.14
C ARG A 663 -14.04 7.64 46.82
N MET A 664 -14.83 7.33 47.83
CA MET A 664 -16.26 7.03 47.66
C MET A 664 -17.03 8.13 46.91
N ASP A 665 -16.81 9.40 47.25
CA ASP A 665 -17.47 10.53 46.58
C ASP A 665 -17.14 10.62 45.07
N ASP A 666 -15.93 10.19 44.68
CA ASP A 666 -15.50 10.20 43.29
C ASP A 666 -16.25 9.13 42.47
N ILE A 667 -16.62 8.01 43.10
CA ILE A 667 -17.44 6.96 42.48
C ILE A 667 -18.84 7.49 42.18
N ASP A 668 -19.45 8.26 43.09
CA ASP A 668 -20.76 8.85 42.84
C ASP A 668 -20.73 9.85 41.68
N VAL A 669 -19.63 10.59 41.51
CA VAL A 669 -19.40 11.45 40.33
C VAL A 669 -19.26 10.61 39.07
N ALA A 670 -18.45 9.54 39.11
CA ALA A 670 -18.26 8.63 37.98
C ALA A 670 -19.58 7.96 37.57
N ILE A 671 -20.42 7.52 38.51
CA ILE A 671 -21.76 6.97 38.24
C ILE A 671 -22.60 7.97 37.45
N ARG A 672 -22.66 9.25 37.88
CA ARG A 672 -23.41 10.28 37.15
C ARG A 672 -22.90 10.49 35.73
N LYS A 673 -21.58 10.40 35.52
CA LYS A 673 -20.97 10.50 34.19
C LYS A 673 -21.31 9.28 33.31
N VAL A 674 -21.20 8.06 33.85
CA VAL A 674 -21.50 6.80 33.13
C VAL A 674 -22.96 6.73 32.66
N LEU A 675 -23.89 7.21 33.49
CA LEU A 675 -25.31 7.27 33.12
C LEU A 675 -25.56 8.14 31.87
N VAL A 676 -24.62 9.04 31.53
CA VAL A 676 -24.65 9.86 30.31
C VAL A 676 -23.75 9.26 29.23
N SER A 677 -22.50 8.92 29.55
CA SER A 677 -21.53 8.42 28.56
C SER A 677 -21.90 7.06 27.98
N ALA A 678 -22.57 6.20 28.76
CA ALA A 678 -23.08 4.89 28.36
C ALA A 678 -24.61 4.89 28.14
N GLU A 679 -25.23 6.04 27.95
CA GLU A 679 -26.69 6.18 27.79
C GLU A 679 -27.29 5.25 26.71
N ASN A 680 -26.59 5.09 25.58
CA ASN A 680 -27.00 4.18 24.51
C ASN A 680 -27.09 2.70 24.93
N TYR A 681 -26.30 2.26 25.92
CA TYR A 681 -26.41 0.90 26.45
C TYR A 681 -27.72 0.70 27.21
N PHE A 682 -28.08 1.66 28.06
CA PHE A 682 -29.32 1.60 28.84
C PHE A 682 -30.56 1.73 27.95
N TYR A 683 -30.55 2.65 26.98
CA TYR A 683 -31.63 2.76 25.99
C TYR A 683 -31.81 1.48 25.18
N TYR A 684 -30.72 0.80 24.80
CA TYR A 684 -30.84 -0.46 24.08
C TYR A 684 -31.54 -1.53 24.91
N ILE A 685 -31.17 -1.70 26.19
CA ILE A 685 -31.86 -2.65 27.08
C ILE A 685 -33.33 -2.25 27.25
N TRP A 686 -33.58 -0.97 27.49
CA TRP A 686 -34.93 -0.45 27.72
C TRP A 686 -35.82 -0.65 26.49
N ASP A 687 -35.43 -0.17 25.32
CA ASP A 687 -36.29 -0.13 24.13
C ASP A 687 -36.22 -1.39 23.27
N SER A 688 -35.07 -2.08 23.21
CA SER A 688 -34.89 -3.23 22.33
C SER A 688 -35.00 -4.58 23.06
N GLU A 689 -34.68 -4.65 24.36
CA GLU A 689 -34.73 -5.90 25.12
C GLU A 689 -35.89 -5.99 26.11
N CYS A 690 -36.66 -4.92 26.35
CA CYS A 690 -37.84 -4.96 27.23
C CYS A 690 -39.13 -4.65 26.47
N SER A 691 -40.14 -5.49 26.66
CA SER A 691 -41.53 -5.21 26.27
C SER A 691 -42.16 -4.13 27.15
N GLU A 692 -43.27 -3.55 26.70
CA GLU A 692 -43.98 -2.50 27.47
C GLU A 692 -44.44 -2.98 28.86
N LYS A 693 -44.85 -4.25 28.98
CA LYS A 693 -45.19 -4.85 30.28
C LYS A 693 -43.96 -5.01 31.19
N GLU A 694 -42.84 -5.48 30.63
CA GLU A 694 -41.57 -5.59 31.36
C GLU A 694 -41.09 -4.21 31.84
N LYS A 695 -41.21 -3.16 31.01
CA LYS A 695 -40.92 -1.78 31.39
C LYS A 695 -41.79 -1.31 32.57
N GLU A 696 -43.08 -1.67 32.59
CA GLU A 696 -43.97 -1.34 33.70
C GLU A 696 -43.55 -2.04 35.00
N ILE A 697 -43.18 -3.33 34.93
CA ILE A 697 -42.67 -4.10 36.06
C ILE A 697 -41.39 -3.49 36.62
N LEU A 698 -40.46 -3.08 35.76
CA LEU A 698 -39.23 -2.42 36.19
C LEU A 698 -39.51 -1.07 36.87
N LYS A 699 -40.47 -0.28 36.40
CA LYS A 699 -40.92 0.96 37.08
C LYS A 699 -41.55 0.70 38.44
N ARG A 700 -42.36 -0.35 38.55
CA ARG A 700 -42.93 -0.80 39.84
C ARG A 700 -41.82 -1.24 40.80
N LEU A 701 -40.81 -1.94 40.29
CA LEU A 701 -39.64 -2.38 41.08
C LEU A 701 -38.81 -1.19 41.60
N VAL A 702 -38.57 -0.16 40.78
CA VAL A 702 -37.94 1.11 41.23
C VAL A 702 -38.75 1.75 42.36
N SER A 703 -40.08 1.69 42.26
CA SER A 703 -41.00 2.25 43.27
C SER A 703 -41.23 1.35 44.48
N ASN A 704 -40.52 0.21 44.61
CA ASN A 704 -40.70 -0.81 45.65
C ASN A 704 -42.14 -1.34 45.77
N LEU A 705 -42.86 -1.44 44.65
CA LEU A 705 -44.22 -1.98 44.58
C LEU A 705 -44.20 -3.51 44.37
N SER A 706 -45.26 -4.19 44.82
CA SER A 706 -45.42 -5.64 44.69
C SER A 706 -45.51 -6.09 43.22
N LEU A 707 -44.78 -7.16 42.88
CA LEU A 707 -44.73 -7.75 41.53
C LEU A 707 -45.65 -8.98 41.33
N LYS A 708 -46.66 -9.17 42.20
CA LYS A 708 -47.57 -10.34 42.12
C LYS A 708 -48.41 -10.31 40.84
N GLY A 709 -48.43 -11.42 40.09
CA GLY A 709 -49.32 -11.64 38.93
C GLY A 709 -48.64 -11.66 37.56
N ASP A 710 -47.37 -11.25 37.48
CA ASP A 710 -46.62 -11.09 36.22
C ASP A 710 -45.48 -12.14 36.09
N GLU A 711 -45.73 -13.41 36.42
CA GLU A 711 -44.69 -14.43 36.52
C GLU A 711 -43.95 -14.70 35.20
N GLU A 712 -44.62 -14.60 34.05
CA GLU A 712 -44.02 -14.83 32.74
C GLU A 712 -42.98 -13.75 32.40
N GLU A 713 -43.37 -12.48 32.53
CA GLU A 713 -42.50 -11.32 32.30
C GLU A 713 -41.37 -11.25 33.33
N ILE A 714 -41.62 -11.58 34.61
CA ILE A 714 -40.57 -11.67 35.63
C ILE A 714 -39.54 -12.76 35.28
N ASN A 715 -40.00 -13.94 34.87
CA ASN A 715 -39.12 -15.02 34.44
C ASN A 715 -38.35 -14.64 33.16
N SER A 716 -38.93 -13.84 32.26
CA SER A 716 -38.22 -13.25 31.12
C SER A 716 -37.10 -12.31 31.57
N LEU A 717 -37.39 -11.35 32.47
CA LEU A 717 -36.42 -10.40 33.01
C LEU A 717 -35.26 -11.09 33.78
N ILE A 718 -35.54 -12.16 34.52
CA ILE A 718 -34.52 -12.98 35.20
C ILE A 718 -33.65 -13.72 34.17
N ARG A 719 -34.26 -14.36 33.16
CA ARG A 719 -33.51 -15.01 32.07
C ARG A 719 -32.64 -14.03 31.30
N ARG A 720 -33.05 -12.77 31.21
CA ARG A 720 -32.30 -11.67 30.58
C ARG A 720 -31.22 -11.05 31.47
N ASP A 721 -31.05 -11.54 32.71
CA ASP A 721 -30.08 -11.01 33.68
C ASP A 721 -30.34 -9.51 34.01
N ILE A 722 -31.58 -9.02 33.89
CA ILE A 722 -31.96 -7.63 34.21
C ILE A 722 -32.30 -7.49 35.69
N ILE A 723 -33.05 -8.47 36.22
CA ILE A 723 -33.38 -8.59 37.63
C ILE A 723 -32.89 -9.95 38.15
N GLU A 724 -32.69 -10.04 39.45
CA GLU A 724 -32.40 -11.30 40.12
C GLU A 724 -33.32 -11.51 41.32
N LYS A 725 -33.48 -12.78 41.72
CA LYS A 725 -34.28 -13.17 42.88
C LYS A 725 -33.37 -13.41 44.07
N LEU A 726 -33.45 -12.54 45.06
CA LEU A 726 -32.75 -12.65 46.34
C LEU A 726 -33.78 -13.03 47.41
N ASN A 727 -33.71 -14.28 47.87
CA ASN A 727 -34.69 -14.88 48.78
C ASN A 727 -36.12 -14.86 48.19
N GLU A 728 -37.04 -14.11 48.82
CA GLU A 728 -38.42 -13.92 48.37
C GLU A 728 -38.65 -12.61 47.59
N ASN A 729 -37.63 -11.76 47.47
CA ASN A 729 -37.71 -10.46 46.80
C ASN A 729 -36.99 -10.46 45.45
N PHE A 730 -37.37 -9.53 44.58
CA PHE A 730 -36.71 -9.26 43.32
C PHE A 730 -35.93 -7.96 43.42
N GLU A 731 -34.74 -7.92 42.86
CA GLU A 731 -33.90 -6.72 42.83
C GLU A 731 -33.30 -6.55 41.43
N PHE A 732 -32.89 -5.33 41.11
CA PHE A 732 -32.15 -5.09 39.86
C PHE A 732 -30.80 -5.78 39.95
N LYS A 733 -30.49 -6.61 38.95
CA LYS A 733 -29.19 -7.26 38.90
C LYS A 733 -28.09 -6.24 38.74
N VAL A 734 -28.31 -5.17 37.97
CA VAL A 734 -27.36 -4.06 37.74
C VAL A 734 -27.94 -2.77 38.32
N GLU A 735 -27.37 -2.25 39.40
CA GLU A 735 -27.85 -1.04 40.08
C GLU A 735 -27.79 0.21 39.17
N LEU A 736 -26.82 0.28 38.25
CA LEU A 736 -26.78 1.37 37.26
C LEU A 736 -28.04 1.43 36.37
N MET A 737 -28.66 0.29 36.07
CA MET A 737 -29.92 0.26 35.30
C MET A 737 -31.06 0.89 36.11
N LYS A 738 -31.15 0.57 37.40
CA LYS A 738 -32.12 1.18 38.33
C LYS A 738 -31.95 2.70 38.37
N LYS A 739 -30.72 3.19 38.57
CA LYS A 739 -30.41 4.63 38.62
C LYS A 739 -30.69 5.35 37.30
N TRP A 740 -30.53 4.67 36.17
CA TRP A 740 -30.89 5.22 34.88
C TRP A 740 -32.41 5.34 34.73
N ILE A 741 -33.18 4.31 35.13
CA ILE A 741 -34.65 4.34 35.09
C ILE A 741 -35.21 5.44 36.01
N GLU A 742 -34.60 5.67 37.17
CA GLU A 742 -34.99 6.77 38.09
C GLU A 742 -34.85 8.18 37.49
N LYS A 743 -34.06 8.33 36.41
CA LYS A 743 -33.76 9.60 35.76
C LYS A 743 -34.72 9.92 34.60
N ILE A 744 -35.31 8.90 33.97
CA ILE A 744 -36.23 9.03 32.81
C ILE A 744 -37.69 9.10 33.27
#